data_AF-A0A0A1U3G0-F1
#
_entry.id   AF-A0A0A1U3G0-F1
#
_cell.length_a   1.000
_cell.length_b   1.000
_cell.length_c   1.000
_cell.angle_alpha   90.00
_cell.angle_beta   90.00
_cell.angle_gamma   90.00
#
_symmetry.space_group_name_H-M   'P 1'
#
loop_
_entity.id
_entity.type
_entity.pdbx_description
1 polymer ?
#
loop_
_entity_poly.entity_id
_entity_poly.type
_entity_poly.pdbx_seq_one_letter_code
_entity_poly.pdbx_strand_id
1 'polypeptide(L)'
;MTTSSTENFEDVIRLFLSDQPTEEKGWEKVENVLNPPIFFLQLFKKRKDNVTLIQISSLLHHNFPTVAAVMKDVIKLLGFDLLIKKVVPISQDTLRTTIKNTFEDEYEVTSKYHFRIQLGTVIFVQKCFSNNKIRFIQIHCCEKQQRGVKYTIYNMMYRPMLSQEIDFFFGNYSYFVNNLNDYLSGNEEGWMISKNIKNFVSTMNEKITFPNTIYQNEIFHIYANANYSELIIVGQERFPLLPFGEICSRWSKYIESNMLLPVIRELMHTERLRLFHKSVPFISHVNATTDILYGSVIVERGMFLFGKTENSESCPCAPKCDHEHFSNIFSGDMVHWIGNCAQTDFFYHYSTPCFANLDKQILEVYLKNFIGSFVLSRAVLHHGISMKISPSRLSPFQYSKILLSNTVDLVRVFKEQRKTKYTLKRQEKILFPPLKLLELPPNVTEHIFDFLPLESLLCVSASCKTLRTQILANDERFKMFFDLHMNAATFFRRRERVLDVQRITPEVSYYKAVCQAKTTQSKWINKLLTAPKSMKIFSSPVNNIFVTNSRKVVAVSIKEKKCVSYSKDFEKRFTFKGSDKIRCTNFNHEKNTFQFVCDNYLFYRFSIDGGDFTKVQIPKYQNISCMSRDCIVGNLNLNVSIFDLNVAKVIETFQPDLTGICGVDEGDNGLIITLGKSGRLVGYDRRAKRNAFTTFRHKYKPLLFDTFGDYLVYACDNGNIEMYDERKHDVCSQRTFNGAITALRVGNRRVVLSTNRNSVVHLKCFNGWFGTNQTIYQSPSSVSALLINELTVYVGSEDGTLVRLM
;
A
#
# COMPACT_ATOMS: atom_id res chain seq x y z
N MET A 1 1.27 27.37 19.32
CA MET A 1 0.03 28.16 19.48
C MET A 1 -1.08 27.23 19.96
N THR A 2 -1.46 27.35 21.22
CA THR A 2 -2.64 26.69 21.82
C THR A 2 -3.86 27.54 21.49
N THR A 3 -4.61 27.20 20.46
CA THR A 3 -5.90 27.83 20.18
C THR A 3 -6.86 27.50 21.31
N SER A 4 -7.26 28.53 22.05
CA SER A 4 -8.22 28.47 23.14
C SER A 4 -9.57 27.99 22.64
N SER A 5 -10.24 27.20 23.46
CA SER A 5 -11.53 26.55 23.25
C SER A 5 -12.74 27.50 23.24
N THR A 6 -12.60 28.73 22.74
CA THR A 6 -13.60 29.81 22.94
C THR A 6 -13.82 30.70 21.71
N GLU A 7 -13.68 30.22 20.48
CA GLU A 7 -14.28 30.96 19.35
C GLU A 7 -15.81 30.91 19.50
N ASN A 8 -16.47 32.07 19.62
CA ASN A 8 -17.92 32.19 19.66
C ASN A 8 -18.53 31.82 18.28
N PHE A 9 -19.75 31.27 18.23
CA PHE A 9 -20.42 31.03 16.94
C PHE A 9 -20.68 32.34 16.19
N GLU A 10 -20.97 33.42 16.90
CA GLU A 10 -21.21 34.73 16.28
C GLU A 10 -19.98 35.30 15.58
N ASP A 11 -18.78 35.09 16.13
CA ASP A 11 -17.54 35.56 15.51
C ASP A 11 -17.25 34.79 14.22
N VAL A 12 -17.51 33.48 14.22
CA VAL A 12 -17.39 32.62 13.03
C VAL A 12 -18.38 33.05 11.94
N ILE A 13 -19.62 33.36 12.32
CA ILE A 13 -20.63 33.86 11.37
C ILE A 13 -20.22 35.22 10.80
N ARG A 14 -19.74 36.15 11.63
CA ARG A 14 -19.24 37.46 11.18
C ARG A 14 -18.06 37.32 10.24
N LEU A 15 -17.13 36.41 10.53
CA LEU A 15 -15.99 36.12 9.67
C LEU A 15 -16.45 35.57 8.32
N PHE A 16 -17.36 34.61 8.30
CA PHE A 16 -17.94 34.07 7.06
C PHE A 16 -18.64 35.16 6.23
N LEU A 17 -19.51 35.97 6.83
CA LEU A 17 -20.24 37.01 6.12
C LEU A 17 -19.32 38.11 5.56
N SER A 18 -18.22 38.41 6.26
CA SER A 18 -17.23 39.40 5.83
C SER A 18 -16.20 38.85 4.83
N ASP A 19 -15.91 37.56 4.81
CA ASP A 19 -14.90 36.92 3.94
C ASP A 19 -15.46 36.48 2.57
N GLN A 20 -16.05 37.43 1.83
CA GLN A 20 -16.59 37.18 0.48
C GLN A 20 -15.50 36.64 -0.48
N PRO A 21 -15.82 35.64 -1.33
CA PRO A 21 -14.85 34.96 -2.20
C PRO A 21 -14.40 35.87 -3.35
N THR A 22 -13.36 36.65 -3.09
CA THR A 22 -12.78 37.64 -4.03
C THR A 22 -11.26 37.48 -4.05
N GLU A 23 -10.64 37.74 -5.21
CA GLU A 23 -9.18 37.68 -5.36
C GLU A 23 -8.46 38.63 -4.40
N GLU A 24 -9.02 39.84 -4.18
CA GLU A 24 -8.52 40.82 -3.20
C GLU A 24 -8.45 40.26 -1.77
N LYS A 25 -9.35 39.33 -1.41
CA LYS A 25 -9.35 38.66 -0.10
C LYS A 25 -8.56 37.35 -0.10
N GLY A 26 -7.78 37.08 -1.14
CA GLY A 26 -6.92 35.90 -1.27
C GLY A 26 -7.65 34.61 -1.63
N TRP A 27 -8.88 34.70 -2.14
CA TRP A 27 -9.60 33.55 -2.68
C TRP A 27 -9.18 33.27 -4.12
N GLU A 28 -8.92 32.00 -4.40
CA GLU A 28 -8.69 31.48 -5.74
C GLU A 28 -9.98 30.81 -6.24
N LYS A 29 -10.53 31.32 -7.35
CA LYS A 29 -11.62 30.65 -8.04
C LYS A 29 -11.08 29.39 -8.73
N VAL A 30 -11.73 28.26 -8.50
CA VAL A 30 -11.37 26.98 -9.10
C VAL A 30 -12.27 26.75 -10.31
N GLU A 31 -11.66 26.44 -11.46
CA GLU A 31 -12.41 26.14 -12.67
C GLU A 31 -13.26 24.87 -12.51
N ASN A 32 -14.49 24.96 -13.03
CA ASN A 32 -15.40 23.83 -13.13
C ASN A 32 -14.93 22.89 -14.25
N VAL A 33 -15.03 21.59 -13.99
CA VAL A 33 -14.81 20.51 -14.96
C VAL A 33 -16.02 20.37 -15.88
N LEU A 34 -17.23 20.60 -15.35
CA LEU A 34 -18.47 20.58 -16.13
C LEU A 34 -18.77 21.96 -16.72
N ASN A 35 -19.09 22.00 -18.00
CA ASN A 35 -19.45 23.23 -18.69
C ASN A 35 -20.74 23.03 -19.54
N PRO A 36 -21.87 23.68 -19.21
CA PRO A 36 -22.06 24.55 -18.05
C PRO A 36 -22.06 23.76 -16.71
N PRO A 37 -21.68 24.39 -15.58
CA PRO A 37 -21.71 23.73 -14.28
C PRO A 37 -23.14 23.47 -13.81
N ILE A 38 -23.39 22.28 -13.25
CA ILE A 38 -24.70 21.89 -12.72
C ILE A 38 -25.07 22.84 -11.57
N PHE A 39 -26.31 23.33 -11.54
CA PHE A 39 -26.82 24.28 -10.54
C PHE A 39 -25.98 25.59 -10.42
N PHE A 40 -25.33 26.02 -11.51
CA PHE A 40 -24.47 27.21 -11.53
C PHE A 40 -23.38 27.17 -10.45
N LEU A 41 -22.86 25.98 -10.16
CA LEU A 41 -21.86 25.75 -9.12
C LEU A 41 -20.60 26.59 -9.33
N GLN A 42 -20.20 27.30 -8.27
CA GLN A 42 -18.95 28.06 -8.19
C GLN A 42 -18.09 27.51 -7.06
N LEU A 43 -16.80 27.29 -7.37
CA LEU A 43 -15.83 26.68 -6.47
C LEU A 43 -14.74 27.69 -6.11
N PHE A 44 -14.41 27.81 -4.83
CA PHE A 44 -13.37 28.69 -4.34
C PHE A 44 -12.52 27.99 -3.27
N LYS A 45 -11.23 28.30 -3.24
CA LYS A 45 -10.32 27.87 -2.19
C LYS A 45 -9.45 29.03 -1.72
N LYS A 46 -9.04 29.00 -0.46
CA LYS A 46 -8.12 29.98 0.12
C LYS A 46 -7.22 29.28 1.12
N ARG A 47 -5.92 29.56 1.05
CA ARG A 47 -4.91 29.03 1.97
C ARG A 47 -4.36 30.18 2.80
N LYS A 48 -4.51 30.11 4.11
CA LYS A 48 -3.98 31.11 5.04
C LYS A 48 -3.34 30.39 6.22
N ASP A 49 -2.02 30.55 6.37
CA ASP A 49 -1.23 29.90 7.42
C ASP A 49 -1.43 28.37 7.41
N ASN A 50 -1.85 27.80 8.55
CA ASN A 50 -2.17 26.38 8.71
C ASN A 50 -3.66 26.06 8.47
N VAL A 51 -4.42 26.97 7.87
CA VAL A 51 -5.86 26.82 7.62
C VAL A 51 -6.13 26.76 6.13
N THR A 52 -6.90 25.76 5.72
CA THR A 52 -7.46 25.67 4.36
C THR A 52 -8.95 25.99 4.40
N LEU A 53 -9.37 26.93 3.58
CA LEU A 53 -10.76 27.32 3.40
C LEU A 53 -11.24 26.83 2.03
N ILE A 54 -12.40 26.19 2.02
CA ILE A 54 -13.07 25.70 0.82
C ILE A 54 -14.49 26.25 0.82
N GLN A 55 -14.91 26.83 -0.30
CA GLN A 55 -16.28 27.31 -0.46
C GLN A 55 -16.84 26.82 -1.79
N ILE A 56 -18.09 26.34 -1.73
CA ILE A 56 -18.91 26.01 -2.88
C ILE A 56 -20.20 26.81 -2.79
N SER A 57 -20.68 27.33 -3.91
CA SER A 57 -21.95 28.07 -3.98
C SER A 57 -22.73 27.63 -5.21
N SER A 58 -24.02 27.31 -5.03
CA SER A 58 -24.95 26.94 -6.09
C SER A 58 -26.18 27.85 -6.09
N LEU A 59 -26.87 27.91 -7.22
CA LEU A 59 -28.20 28.52 -7.33
C LEU A 59 -29.23 27.41 -7.45
N LEU A 60 -30.03 27.22 -6.40
CA LEU A 60 -31.10 26.24 -6.34
C LEU A 60 -32.41 26.86 -6.85
N HIS A 61 -33.11 26.17 -7.75
CA HIS A 61 -34.40 26.60 -8.32
C HIS A 61 -35.59 26.32 -7.39
N HIS A 62 -35.41 26.56 -6.10
CA HIS A 62 -36.41 26.30 -5.05
C HIS A 62 -36.76 27.58 -4.30
N ASN A 63 -37.92 27.61 -3.66
CA ASN A 63 -38.28 28.76 -2.83
C ASN A 63 -37.49 28.74 -1.49
N PHE A 64 -37.23 29.93 -0.95
CA PHE A 64 -36.47 30.09 0.30
C PHE A 64 -37.08 29.35 1.49
N PRO A 65 -38.41 29.42 1.76
CA PRO A 65 -39.02 28.68 2.86
C PRO A 65 -38.76 27.17 2.85
N THR A 66 -38.82 26.51 1.68
CA THR A 66 -38.60 25.07 1.56
C THR A 66 -37.14 24.70 1.86
N VAL A 67 -36.17 25.43 1.31
CA VAL A 67 -34.75 25.18 1.58
C VAL A 67 -34.41 25.45 3.05
N ALA A 68 -34.94 26.55 3.60
CA ALA A 68 -34.78 26.91 5.00
C ALA A 68 -35.38 25.85 5.96
N ALA A 69 -36.51 25.23 5.59
CA ALA A 69 -37.10 24.16 6.38
C ALA A 69 -36.21 22.92 6.45
N VAL A 70 -35.58 22.53 5.33
CA VAL A 70 -34.61 21.42 5.31
C VAL A 70 -33.37 21.74 6.13
N MET A 71 -32.87 22.99 6.07
CA MET A 71 -31.72 23.40 6.88
C MET A 71 -31.98 23.27 8.39
N LYS A 72 -33.20 23.53 8.87
CA LYS A 72 -33.57 23.39 10.29
C LYS A 72 -33.56 21.94 10.78
N ASP A 73 -33.73 20.97 9.89
CA ASP A 73 -33.61 19.55 10.19
C ASP A 73 -32.16 19.09 10.05
N VAL A 74 -31.39 19.21 11.14
CA VAL A 74 -29.94 18.99 11.13
C VAL A 74 -29.56 17.58 10.74
N ILE A 75 -30.32 16.59 11.24
CA ILE A 75 -30.03 15.17 10.97
C ILE A 75 -30.19 14.91 9.48
N LYS A 76 -31.25 15.46 8.88
CA LYS A 76 -31.50 15.35 7.46
C LYS A 76 -30.49 16.12 6.62
N LEU A 77 -30.16 17.35 7.01
CA LEU A 77 -29.19 18.19 6.33
C LEU A 77 -27.83 17.49 6.24
N LEU A 78 -27.29 17.04 7.39
CA LEU A 78 -26.03 16.31 7.45
C LEU A 78 -26.12 14.95 6.76
N GLY A 79 -27.32 14.37 6.72
CA GLY A 79 -27.59 13.13 5.99
C GLY A 79 -27.36 13.22 4.48
N PHE A 80 -27.27 14.41 3.87
CA PHE A 80 -26.92 14.53 2.44
C PHE A 80 -25.42 14.40 2.16
N ASP A 81 -24.56 14.49 3.18
CA ASP A 81 -23.10 14.38 3.06
C ASP A 81 -22.66 12.91 3.01
N LEU A 82 -21.89 12.55 1.98
CA LEU A 82 -21.38 11.19 1.79
C LEU A 82 -20.32 10.78 2.82
N LEU A 83 -19.67 11.75 3.46
CA LEU A 83 -18.68 11.52 4.50
C LEU A 83 -19.32 11.22 5.86
N ILE A 84 -20.61 11.49 6.02
CA ILE A 84 -21.35 11.31 7.26
C ILE A 84 -22.12 10.00 7.21
N LYS A 85 -21.67 9.01 7.99
CA LYS A 85 -22.31 7.69 8.07
C LYS A 85 -23.48 7.67 9.05
N LYS A 86 -23.31 8.36 10.18
CA LYS A 86 -24.27 8.36 11.28
C LYS A 86 -24.26 9.70 12.00
N VAL A 87 -25.45 10.19 12.34
CA VAL A 87 -25.66 11.37 13.19
C VAL A 87 -26.53 10.94 14.37
N VAL A 88 -26.06 11.21 15.59
CA VAL A 88 -26.79 10.92 16.82
C VAL A 88 -26.90 12.21 17.63
N PRO A 89 -28.11 12.72 17.90
CA PRO A 89 -28.26 13.88 18.78
C PRO A 89 -27.87 13.50 20.22
N ILE A 90 -27.05 14.33 20.87
CA ILE A 90 -26.66 14.19 22.28
C ILE A 90 -27.46 15.16 23.15
N SER A 91 -27.60 16.40 22.69
CA SER A 91 -28.37 17.48 23.32
C SER A 91 -29.03 18.35 22.26
N GLN A 92 -29.71 19.44 22.66
CA GLN A 92 -30.35 20.37 21.74
C GLN A 92 -29.40 21.00 20.71
N ASP A 93 -28.12 21.19 21.03
CA ASP A 93 -27.11 21.89 20.24
C ASP A 93 -25.86 21.05 19.94
N THR A 94 -25.85 19.79 20.36
CA THR A 94 -24.68 18.90 20.26
C THR A 94 -25.04 17.57 19.60
N LEU A 95 -24.21 17.16 18.65
CA LEU A 95 -24.32 15.94 17.88
C LEU A 95 -23.09 15.06 18.08
N ARG A 96 -23.27 13.75 17.99
CA ARG A 96 -22.20 12.81 17.67
C ARG A 96 -22.32 12.44 16.20
N THR A 97 -21.23 12.59 15.46
CA THR A 97 -21.19 12.28 14.04
C THR A 97 -20.08 11.27 13.78
N THR A 98 -20.41 10.17 13.10
CA THR A 98 -19.41 9.24 12.57
C THR A 98 -19.02 9.72 11.18
N ILE A 99 -17.78 10.17 11.03
CA ILE A 99 -17.25 10.75 9.80
C ILE A 99 -16.18 9.82 9.22
N LYS A 100 -16.17 9.71 7.89
CA LYS A 100 -15.11 9.03 7.15
C LYS A 100 -14.04 10.03 6.70
N ASN A 101 -12.76 9.74 6.95
CA ASN A 101 -11.66 10.55 6.42
C ASN A 101 -11.42 10.26 4.93
N THR A 102 -10.72 11.18 4.23
CA THR A 102 -10.18 11.01 2.87
C THR A 102 -9.33 9.75 2.67
N PHE A 103 -8.91 9.07 3.76
CA PHE A 103 -8.02 7.91 3.77
C PHE A 103 -8.58 6.73 4.61
N GLU A 104 -9.87 6.45 4.47
CA GLU A 104 -10.56 5.20 4.89
C GLU A 104 -10.85 4.98 6.39
N ASP A 105 -10.17 5.66 7.32
CA ASP A 105 -10.51 5.52 8.75
C ASP A 105 -11.84 6.22 9.10
N GLU A 106 -12.76 5.46 9.70
CA GLU A 106 -13.96 5.97 10.38
C GLU A 106 -13.56 6.51 11.76
N TYR A 107 -14.00 7.73 12.08
CA TYR A 107 -13.82 8.29 13.42
C TYR A 107 -15.06 9.04 13.88
N GLU A 108 -15.28 9.00 15.19
CA GLU A 108 -16.35 9.77 15.81
C GLU A 108 -15.87 11.18 16.14
N VAL A 109 -16.66 12.17 15.75
CA VAL A 109 -16.53 13.55 16.22
C VAL A 109 -17.73 13.91 17.06
N THR A 110 -17.49 14.74 18.07
CA THR A 110 -18.57 15.47 18.72
C THR A 110 -18.65 16.83 18.06
N SER A 111 -19.83 17.28 17.69
CA SER A 111 -20.04 18.56 17.02
C SER A 111 -21.01 19.40 17.80
N LYS A 112 -20.67 20.68 18.01
CA LYS A 112 -21.63 21.68 18.46
C LYS A 112 -22.12 22.47 17.27
N TYR A 113 -23.40 22.83 17.24
CA TYR A 113 -23.95 23.60 16.13
C TYR A 113 -24.83 24.76 16.60
N HIS A 114 -25.00 25.73 15.71
CA HIS A 114 -25.83 26.91 15.94
C HIS A 114 -26.57 27.30 14.67
N PHE A 115 -27.80 27.80 14.83
CA PHE A 115 -28.61 28.34 13.75
C PHE A 115 -28.87 29.81 13.95
N ARG A 116 -28.65 30.59 12.89
CA ARG A 116 -29.01 32.00 12.83
C ARG A 116 -29.95 32.25 11.66
N ILE A 117 -31.08 32.87 11.95
CA ILE A 117 -32.06 33.30 10.95
C ILE A 117 -32.02 34.82 10.89
N GLN A 118 -31.86 35.36 9.69
CA GLN A 118 -31.97 36.78 9.37
C GLN A 118 -32.98 36.95 8.23
N LEU A 119 -33.44 38.17 7.98
CA LEU A 119 -34.41 38.44 6.91
C LEU A 119 -33.84 37.99 5.55
N GLY A 120 -34.36 36.88 5.02
CA GLY A 120 -33.93 36.32 3.74
C GLY A 120 -32.64 35.48 3.79
N THR A 121 -32.08 35.16 4.96
CA THR A 121 -30.87 34.32 5.09
C THR A 121 -30.98 33.34 6.26
N VAL A 122 -30.62 32.08 6.06
CA VAL A 122 -30.44 31.08 7.14
C VAL A 122 -29.01 30.57 7.13
N ILE A 123 -28.39 30.55 8.29
CA ILE A 123 -27.01 30.07 8.49
C ILE A 123 -27.03 28.95 9.53
N PHE A 124 -26.49 27.80 9.15
CA PHE A 124 -26.15 26.70 10.03
C PHE A 124 -24.64 26.63 10.17
N VAL A 125 -24.13 26.66 11.40
CA VAL A 125 -22.70 26.54 11.69
C VAL A 125 -22.48 25.31 12.55
N GLN A 126 -21.55 24.45 12.16
CA GLN A 126 -21.13 23.26 12.88
C GLN A 126 -19.64 23.32 13.20
N LYS A 127 -19.28 23.17 14.47
CA LYS A 127 -17.90 23.05 14.95
C LYS A 127 -17.65 21.60 15.34
N CYS A 128 -16.72 20.94 14.66
CA CYS A 128 -16.43 19.51 14.87
C CYS A 128 -15.16 19.33 15.71
N PHE A 129 -15.28 18.54 16.79
CA PHE A 129 -14.24 18.32 17.78
C PHE A 129 -13.72 16.87 17.76
N SER A 130 -12.41 16.71 17.92
CA SER A 130 -11.73 15.43 18.15
C SER A 130 -10.65 15.63 19.21
N ASN A 131 -10.62 14.79 20.25
CA ASN A 131 -9.72 14.94 21.41
C ASN A 131 -9.74 16.36 22.01
N ASN A 132 -10.94 16.93 22.16
CA ASN A 132 -11.19 18.29 22.65
C ASN A 132 -10.56 19.43 21.83
N LYS A 133 -10.13 19.17 20.59
CA LYS A 133 -9.64 20.20 19.65
C LYS A 133 -10.58 20.32 18.46
N ILE A 134 -10.80 21.55 17.99
CA ILE A 134 -11.55 21.81 16.76
C ILE A 134 -10.75 21.25 15.59
N ARG A 135 -11.36 20.34 14.81
CA ARG A 135 -10.77 19.78 13.59
C ARG A 135 -11.13 20.62 12.39
N PHE A 136 -12.40 20.99 12.29
CA PHE A 136 -12.93 21.80 11.20
C PHE A 136 -14.23 22.49 11.61
N ILE A 137 -14.59 23.53 10.86
CA ILE A 137 -15.84 24.27 10.98
C ILE A 137 -16.54 24.22 9.63
N GLN A 138 -17.77 23.76 9.60
CA GLN A 138 -18.62 23.72 8.41
C GLN A 138 -19.77 24.71 8.58
N ILE A 139 -20.04 25.49 7.53
CA ILE A 139 -21.12 26.47 7.49
C ILE A 139 -21.97 26.16 6.26
N HIS A 140 -23.27 26.01 6.46
CA HIS A 140 -24.25 25.98 5.39
C HIS A 140 -25.03 27.29 5.46
N CYS A 141 -25.14 27.99 4.34
CA CYS A 141 -25.84 29.27 4.25
C CYS A 141 -26.81 29.22 3.07
N CYS A 142 -28.07 29.58 3.29
CA CYS A 142 -29.02 29.82 2.21
C CYS A 142 -29.47 31.27 2.22
N GLU A 143 -29.42 31.91 1.05
CA GLU A 143 -29.75 33.31 0.85
C GLU A 143 -30.85 33.42 -0.21
N LYS A 144 -31.93 34.13 0.10
CA LYS A 144 -33.03 34.38 -0.84
C LYS A 144 -32.52 35.23 -2.01
N GLN A 145 -32.74 34.75 -3.23
CA GLN A 145 -32.44 35.49 -4.46
C GLN A 145 -33.74 35.82 -5.21
N GLN A 146 -33.65 36.69 -6.22
CA GLN A 146 -34.82 37.04 -7.05
C GLN A 146 -35.43 35.81 -7.74
N ARG A 147 -34.59 34.87 -8.17
CA ARG A 147 -34.98 33.62 -8.84
C ARG A 147 -34.32 32.42 -8.15
N GLY A 148 -34.88 32.01 -7.02
CA GLY A 148 -34.44 30.83 -6.27
C GLY A 148 -33.67 31.17 -5.00
N VAL A 149 -32.75 30.26 -4.62
CA VAL A 149 -31.96 30.36 -3.39
C VAL A 149 -30.49 30.12 -3.71
N LYS A 150 -29.64 31.05 -3.31
CA LYS A 150 -28.18 30.83 -3.32
C LYS A 150 -27.83 29.98 -2.10
N TYR A 151 -27.25 28.81 -2.35
CA TYR A 151 -26.84 27.88 -1.30
C TYR A 151 -25.33 27.78 -1.27
N THR A 152 -24.73 28.03 -0.11
CA THR A 152 -23.29 28.06 0.09
C THR A 152 -22.90 27.05 1.17
N ILE A 153 -21.90 26.22 0.87
CA ILE A 153 -21.20 25.40 1.87
C ILE A 153 -19.79 25.97 1.99
N TYR A 154 -19.41 26.33 3.21
CA TYR A 154 -18.10 26.84 3.55
C TYR A 154 -17.47 25.91 4.58
N ASN A 155 -16.25 25.45 4.34
CA ASN A 155 -15.52 24.59 5.25
C ASN A 155 -14.14 25.19 5.58
N MET A 156 -13.85 25.31 6.87
CA MET A 156 -12.59 25.75 7.42
C MET A 156 -11.89 24.58 8.10
N MET A 157 -10.78 24.14 7.51
CA MET A 157 -9.98 23.01 7.97
C MET A 157 -8.70 23.53 8.64
N TYR A 158 -8.46 23.17 9.92
CA TYR A 158 -7.26 23.58 10.66
C TYR A 158 -6.04 22.70 10.34
N ARG A 159 -5.80 22.49 9.04
CA ARG A 159 -4.59 21.90 8.49
C ARG A 159 -4.38 22.36 7.05
N PRO A 160 -3.12 22.39 6.56
CA PRO A 160 -2.88 22.47 5.13
C PRO A 160 -3.44 21.23 4.42
N MET A 161 -4.10 21.43 3.29
CA MET A 161 -4.61 20.35 2.43
C MET A 161 -3.92 20.35 1.07
N LEU A 162 -3.60 19.15 0.61
CA LEU A 162 -3.12 18.91 -0.75
C LEU A 162 -4.24 19.20 -1.75
N SER A 163 -3.88 19.61 -2.97
CA SER A 163 -4.87 19.94 -4.01
C SER A 163 -5.82 18.76 -4.32
N GLN A 164 -5.31 17.53 -4.23
CA GLN A 164 -6.10 16.31 -4.40
C GLN A 164 -7.18 16.13 -3.33
N GLU A 165 -6.88 16.51 -2.08
CA GLU A 165 -7.86 16.46 -1.00
C GLU A 165 -8.95 17.52 -1.24
N ILE A 166 -8.56 18.72 -1.68
CA ILE A 166 -9.50 19.81 -1.99
C ILE A 166 -10.48 19.37 -3.10
N ASP A 167 -9.98 18.76 -4.17
CA ASP A 167 -10.82 18.23 -5.26
C ASP A 167 -11.82 17.19 -4.78
N PHE A 168 -11.41 16.31 -3.87
CA PHE A 168 -12.29 15.33 -3.24
C PHE A 168 -13.41 15.99 -2.42
N PHE A 169 -13.11 17.04 -1.65
CA PHE A 169 -14.15 17.78 -0.91
C PHE A 169 -15.12 18.50 -1.86
N PHE A 170 -14.62 19.09 -2.96
CA PHE A 170 -15.51 19.66 -3.97
C PHE A 170 -16.45 18.61 -4.58
N GLY A 171 -15.95 17.42 -4.88
CA GLY A 171 -16.78 16.31 -5.36
C GLY A 171 -17.87 15.92 -4.35
N ASN A 172 -17.52 15.72 -3.08
CA ASN A 172 -18.48 15.37 -2.03
C ASN A 172 -19.55 16.46 -1.82
N TYR A 173 -19.17 17.72 -1.81
CA TYR A 173 -20.14 18.81 -1.67
C TYR A 173 -21.01 18.98 -2.91
N SER A 174 -20.52 18.60 -4.08
CA SER A 174 -21.33 18.58 -5.30
C SER A 174 -22.38 17.47 -5.24
N TYR A 175 -22.04 16.28 -4.71
CA TYR A 175 -23.02 15.24 -4.36
C TYR A 175 -24.03 15.72 -3.32
N PHE A 176 -23.58 16.43 -2.27
CA PHE A 176 -24.48 17.01 -1.28
C PHE A 176 -25.52 17.93 -1.93
N VAL A 177 -25.07 18.88 -2.76
CA VAL A 177 -25.96 19.84 -3.43
C VAL A 177 -26.94 19.12 -4.35
N ASN A 178 -26.49 18.10 -5.09
CA ASN A 178 -27.37 17.29 -5.92
C ASN A 178 -28.43 16.55 -5.09
N ASN A 179 -28.03 15.85 -4.02
CA ASN A 179 -28.93 15.10 -3.16
C ASN A 179 -29.96 16.01 -2.47
N LEU A 180 -29.53 17.20 -2.04
CA LEU A 180 -30.43 18.23 -1.50
C LEU A 180 -31.43 18.67 -2.56
N ASN A 181 -30.99 18.93 -3.79
CA ASN A 181 -31.88 19.35 -4.87
C ASN A 181 -32.90 18.27 -5.25
N ASP A 182 -32.47 17.01 -5.35
CA ASP A 182 -33.34 15.88 -5.67
C ASP A 182 -34.40 15.69 -4.58
N TYR A 183 -34.00 15.84 -3.31
CA TYR A 183 -34.92 15.81 -2.18
C TYR A 183 -35.94 16.96 -2.24
N LEU A 184 -35.50 18.19 -2.47
CA LEU A 184 -36.38 19.36 -2.56
C LEU A 184 -37.35 19.28 -3.73
N SER A 185 -36.94 18.64 -4.83
CA SER A 185 -37.76 18.47 -6.03
C SER A 185 -38.74 17.30 -5.95
N GLY A 186 -38.65 16.46 -4.90
CA GLY A 186 -39.44 15.23 -4.81
C GLY A 186 -39.08 14.19 -5.87
N ASN A 187 -37.82 14.18 -6.35
CA ASN A 187 -37.39 13.27 -7.41
C ASN A 187 -37.08 11.87 -6.82
N GLU A 188 -38.02 10.92 -7.00
CA GLU A 188 -37.89 9.55 -6.48
C GLU A 188 -36.71 8.79 -7.09
N GLU A 189 -36.41 8.97 -8.37
CA GLU A 189 -35.26 8.34 -9.03
C GLU A 189 -33.94 8.87 -8.46
N GLY A 190 -33.85 10.18 -8.26
CA GLY A 190 -32.72 10.85 -7.60
C GLY A 190 -32.51 10.34 -6.17
N TRP A 191 -33.61 10.12 -5.43
CA TRP A 191 -33.56 9.54 -4.09
C TRP A 191 -33.06 8.09 -4.10
N MET A 192 -33.51 7.28 -5.07
CA MET A 192 -33.02 5.92 -5.27
C MET A 192 -31.51 5.91 -5.57
N ILE A 193 -31.04 6.77 -6.47
CA ILE A 193 -29.61 6.89 -6.77
C ILE A 193 -28.83 7.29 -5.51
N SER A 194 -29.31 8.30 -4.78
CA SER A 194 -28.70 8.77 -3.52
C SER A 194 -28.57 7.66 -2.47
N LYS A 195 -29.60 6.82 -2.33
CA LYS A 195 -29.58 5.66 -1.42
C LYS A 195 -28.53 4.63 -1.86
N ASN A 196 -28.41 4.37 -3.15
CA ASN A 196 -27.41 3.43 -3.69
C ASN A 196 -25.97 3.97 -3.57
N ILE A 197 -25.75 5.29 -3.69
CA ILE A 197 -24.44 5.90 -3.40
C ILE A 197 -24.04 5.62 -1.95
N LYS A 198 -24.94 5.88 -0.99
CA LYS A 198 -24.65 5.62 0.43
C LYS A 198 -24.40 4.14 0.71
N ASN A 199 -25.17 3.26 0.07
CA ASN A 199 -24.94 1.81 0.15
C ASN A 199 -23.55 1.46 -0.35
N PHE A 200 -23.17 1.93 -1.54
CA PHE A 200 -21.84 1.72 -2.11
C PHE A 200 -20.72 2.21 -1.18
N VAL A 201 -20.83 3.44 -0.68
CA VAL A 201 -19.82 4.03 0.23
C VAL A 201 -19.72 3.22 1.52
N SER A 202 -20.83 2.68 2.05
CA SER A 202 -20.82 1.79 3.21
C SER A 202 -20.11 0.47 2.90
N THR A 203 -20.52 -0.21 1.83
CA THR A 203 -20.02 -1.54 1.48
C THR A 203 -18.54 -1.54 1.10
N MET A 204 -18.04 -0.50 0.42
CA MET A 204 -16.61 -0.35 0.11
C MET A 204 -15.71 -0.34 1.37
N ASN A 205 -16.26 -0.03 2.55
CA ASN A 205 -15.50 0.04 3.80
C ASN A 205 -15.69 -1.20 4.69
N GLU A 206 -16.67 -2.03 4.37
CA GLU A 206 -16.92 -3.23 5.13
C GLU A 206 -15.83 -4.25 4.86
N LYS A 207 -15.35 -4.89 5.94
CA LYS A 207 -14.38 -5.96 5.80
C LYS A 207 -15.07 -7.14 5.13
N ILE A 208 -14.64 -7.46 3.91
CA ILE A 208 -15.12 -8.65 3.19
C ILE A 208 -14.75 -9.89 4.00
N THR A 209 -15.76 -10.66 4.43
CA THR A 209 -15.64 -11.84 5.29
C THR A 209 -15.56 -13.16 4.52
N PHE A 210 -15.55 -13.08 3.18
CA PHE A 210 -15.58 -14.24 2.29
C PHE A 210 -14.26 -15.04 2.40
N PRO A 211 -14.30 -16.37 2.66
CA PRO A 211 -13.12 -17.16 2.98
C PRO A 211 -12.23 -17.45 1.76
N ASN A 212 -12.79 -17.47 0.56
CA ASN A 212 -12.06 -17.86 -0.64
C ASN A 212 -11.62 -16.62 -1.43
N THR A 213 -10.32 -16.48 -1.68
CA THR A 213 -9.80 -15.46 -2.63
C THR A 213 -9.52 -16.16 -3.96
N ILE A 214 -10.32 -15.84 -4.99
CA ILE A 214 -10.22 -16.46 -6.31
C ILE A 214 -9.17 -15.74 -7.18
N TYR A 215 -9.06 -14.42 -7.02
CA TYR A 215 -8.12 -13.61 -7.79
C TYR A 215 -7.67 -12.39 -6.98
N GLN A 216 -6.40 -12.03 -7.11
CA GLN A 216 -5.82 -10.87 -6.43
C GLN A 216 -4.73 -10.21 -7.28
N ASN A 217 -4.84 -8.91 -7.53
CA ASN A 217 -3.78 -8.10 -8.11
C ASN A 217 -3.70 -6.70 -7.42
N GLU A 218 -2.92 -5.77 -7.98
CA GLU A 218 -2.75 -4.42 -7.42
C GLU A 218 -3.97 -3.49 -7.62
N ILE A 219 -4.90 -3.85 -8.51
CA ILE A 219 -6.06 -3.04 -8.90
C ILE A 219 -7.32 -3.53 -8.21
N PHE A 220 -7.55 -4.84 -8.19
CA PHE A 220 -8.79 -5.43 -7.67
C PHE A 220 -8.61 -6.87 -7.20
N HIS A 221 -9.52 -7.28 -6.32
CA HIS A 221 -9.59 -8.61 -5.74
C HIS A 221 -10.97 -9.23 -6.04
N ILE A 222 -11.02 -10.55 -6.23
CA ILE A 222 -12.26 -11.33 -6.37
C ILE A 222 -12.31 -12.35 -5.23
N TYR A 223 -13.37 -12.29 -4.44
CA TYR A 223 -13.65 -13.19 -3.33
C TYR A 223 -14.87 -14.05 -3.62
N ALA A 224 -14.92 -15.24 -3.04
CA ALA A 224 -16.06 -16.14 -3.05
C ALA A 224 -16.43 -16.58 -1.63
N ASN A 225 -17.72 -16.80 -1.42
CA ASN A 225 -18.20 -17.49 -0.23
C ASN A 225 -17.75 -18.97 -0.25
N ALA A 226 -18.04 -19.72 0.82
CA ALA A 226 -17.49 -21.06 1.02
C ALA A 226 -17.80 -22.05 -0.12
N ASN A 227 -18.99 -21.93 -0.74
CA ASN A 227 -19.48 -22.78 -1.82
C ASN A 227 -19.48 -22.08 -3.20
N TYR A 228 -18.85 -20.92 -3.35
CA TYR A 228 -18.78 -20.17 -4.62
C TYR A 228 -20.14 -19.72 -5.19
N SER A 229 -21.22 -19.79 -4.41
CA SER A 229 -22.54 -19.30 -4.84
C SER A 229 -22.64 -17.78 -4.87
N GLU A 230 -21.66 -17.07 -4.31
CA GLU A 230 -21.57 -15.61 -4.37
C GLU A 230 -20.14 -15.16 -4.63
N LEU A 231 -20.01 -14.14 -5.47
CA LEU A 231 -18.75 -13.52 -5.85
C LEU A 231 -18.77 -12.04 -5.50
N ILE A 232 -17.72 -11.56 -4.82
CA ILE A 232 -17.51 -10.15 -4.53
C ILE A 232 -16.25 -9.69 -5.25
N ILE A 233 -16.35 -8.59 -6.00
CA ILE A 233 -15.23 -7.91 -6.63
C ILE A 233 -15.12 -6.52 -6.02
N VAL A 234 -13.93 -6.19 -5.54
CA VAL A 234 -13.62 -4.84 -5.01
C VAL A 234 -12.31 -4.38 -5.61
N GLY A 235 -12.24 -3.11 -6.01
CA GLY A 235 -11.01 -2.57 -6.57
C GLY A 235 -11.02 -1.06 -6.71
N GLN A 236 -9.84 -0.56 -7.06
CA GLN A 236 -9.58 0.84 -7.33
C GLN A 236 -8.63 0.93 -8.53
N GLU A 237 -8.97 1.79 -9.48
CA GLU A 237 -8.13 2.08 -10.64
C GLU A 237 -7.95 3.59 -10.83
N ARG A 238 -6.85 3.97 -11.48
CA ARG A 238 -6.56 5.36 -11.83
C ARG A 238 -6.29 5.46 -13.32
N PHE A 239 -6.95 6.40 -13.98
CA PHE A 239 -6.81 6.64 -15.39
C PHE A 239 -6.43 8.10 -15.68
N PRO A 240 -5.74 8.36 -16.81
CA PRO A 240 -5.45 9.72 -17.24
C PRO A 240 -6.72 10.54 -17.34
N LEU A 241 -6.65 11.85 -17.07
CA LEU A 241 -7.78 12.73 -17.26
C LEU A 241 -8.23 12.69 -18.73
N LEU A 242 -9.48 12.29 -18.94
CA LEU A 242 -10.14 12.26 -20.24
C LEU A 242 -11.19 13.37 -20.30
N PRO A 243 -11.52 13.89 -21.50
CA PRO A 243 -12.66 14.78 -21.67
C PRO A 243 -13.94 14.13 -21.10
N PHE A 244 -14.75 14.93 -20.43
CA PHE A 244 -15.93 14.46 -19.71
C PHE A 244 -16.88 13.62 -20.59
N GLY A 245 -17.20 14.11 -21.80
CA GLY A 245 -18.06 13.37 -22.74
C GLY A 245 -17.51 12.01 -23.17
N GLU A 246 -16.19 11.86 -23.20
CA GLU A 246 -15.55 10.58 -23.51
C GLU A 246 -15.73 9.57 -22.36
N ILE A 247 -15.61 10.03 -21.11
CA ILE A 247 -15.84 9.21 -19.91
C ILE A 247 -17.28 8.70 -19.90
N CYS A 248 -18.26 9.61 -20.06
CA CYS A 248 -19.67 9.22 -20.12
C CYS A 248 -19.94 8.21 -21.24
N SER A 249 -19.37 8.42 -22.43
CA SER A 249 -19.51 7.48 -23.55
C SER A 249 -18.94 6.10 -23.24
N ARG A 250 -17.79 6.02 -22.54
CA ARG A 250 -17.15 4.75 -22.17
C ARG A 250 -18.00 3.97 -21.16
N TRP A 251 -18.53 4.63 -20.13
CA TRP A 251 -19.41 3.97 -19.16
C TRP A 251 -20.76 3.57 -19.80
N SER A 252 -21.33 4.41 -20.66
CA SER A 252 -22.54 4.05 -21.43
C SER A 252 -22.30 2.80 -22.27
N LYS A 253 -21.18 2.74 -23.01
CA LYS A 253 -20.79 1.55 -23.79
C LYS A 253 -20.56 0.34 -22.91
N TYR A 254 -19.97 0.49 -21.73
CA TYR A 254 -19.76 -0.62 -20.78
C TYR A 254 -21.09 -1.17 -20.23
N ILE A 255 -22.09 -0.31 -20.03
CA ILE A 255 -23.45 -0.73 -19.66
C ILE A 255 -24.11 -1.46 -20.84
N GLU A 256 -23.98 -0.93 -22.05
CA GLU A 256 -24.62 -1.42 -23.28
C GLU A 256 -23.91 -2.62 -23.92
N SER A 257 -22.65 -2.87 -23.55
CA SER A 257 -21.83 -3.96 -24.07
C SER A 257 -20.65 -4.22 -23.14
N ASN A 258 -20.69 -5.31 -22.37
CA ASN A 258 -19.52 -5.81 -21.65
C ASN A 258 -19.37 -7.32 -21.81
N MET A 259 -18.15 -7.83 -21.63
CA MET A 259 -17.85 -9.24 -21.87
C MET A 259 -18.59 -10.14 -20.88
N LEU A 260 -18.78 -9.67 -19.65
CA LEU A 260 -19.47 -10.43 -18.61
C LEU A 260 -20.96 -10.63 -18.94
N LEU A 261 -21.59 -9.64 -19.57
CA LEU A 261 -23.01 -9.56 -19.88
C LEU A 261 -23.20 -9.16 -21.37
N PRO A 262 -22.90 -10.08 -22.30
CA PRO A 262 -22.78 -9.79 -23.71
C PRO A 262 -24.09 -9.55 -24.47
N VAL A 263 -25.19 -10.18 -24.05
CA VAL A 263 -26.51 -10.05 -24.70
C VAL A 263 -27.31 -9.03 -23.91
N ILE A 264 -27.75 -7.95 -24.57
CA ILE A 264 -28.42 -6.82 -23.92
C ILE A 264 -29.64 -6.41 -24.73
N ARG A 265 -30.80 -6.31 -24.07
CA ARG A 265 -32.02 -5.67 -24.60
C ARG A 265 -32.50 -4.63 -23.60
N GLU A 266 -32.56 -3.37 -24.02
CA GLU A 266 -33.16 -2.32 -23.20
C GLU A 266 -34.68 -2.55 -23.09
N LEU A 267 -35.19 -2.58 -21.86
CA LEU A 267 -36.59 -2.80 -21.56
C LEU A 267 -37.30 -1.48 -21.21
N MET A 268 -36.59 -0.57 -20.55
CA MET A 268 -37.12 0.72 -20.10
C MET A 268 -36.00 1.77 -20.01
N HIS A 269 -36.36 3.02 -20.28
CA HIS A 269 -35.51 4.19 -20.13
C HIS A 269 -36.37 5.34 -19.59
N THR A 270 -35.97 5.90 -18.44
CA THR A 270 -36.56 7.11 -17.85
C THR A 270 -35.58 8.28 -17.91
N GLU A 271 -35.75 9.34 -17.11
CA GLU A 271 -34.80 10.45 -17.10
C GLU A 271 -33.43 10.03 -16.55
N ARG A 272 -33.39 9.19 -15.50
CA ARG A 272 -32.15 8.82 -14.82
C ARG A 272 -31.91 7.32 -14.65
N LEU A 273 -32.90 6.49 -14.96
CA LEU A 273 -32.83 5.04 -14.82
C LEU A 273 -32.95 4.33 -16.16
N ARG A 274 -32.22 3.23 -16.32
CA ARG A 274 -32.29 2.36 -17.50
C ARG A 274 -32.36 0.91 -17.05
N LEU A 275 -33.30 0.16 -17.60
CA LEU A 275 -33.48 -1.26 -17.31
C LEU A 275 -33.06 -2.10 -18.51
N PHE A 276 -32.15 -3.04 -18.29
CA PHE A 276 -31.66 -3.92 -19.34
C PHE A 276 -31.88 -5.38 -18.99
N HIS A 277 -32.44 -6.13 -19.94
CA HIS A 277 -32.37 -7.58 -19.94
C HIS A 277 -30.97 -8.03 -20.39
N LYS A 278 -30.29 -8.82 -19.56
CA LYS A 278 -28.92 -9.26 -19.78
C LYS A 278 -28.80 -10.78 -19.73
N SER A 279 -27.96 -11.36 -20.59
CA SER A 279 -27.65 -12.80 -20.53
C SER A 279 -26.16 -13.07 -20.33
N VAL A 280 -25.85 -14.05 -19.48
CA VAL A 280 -24.52 -14.58 -19.25
C VAL A 280 -24.41 -15.98 -19.87
N PRO A 281 -23.71 -16.15 -21.01
CA PRO A 281 -23.72 -17.40 -21.76
C PRO A 281 -22.76 -18.46 -21.21
N PHE A 282 -22.03 -18.15 -20.13
CA PHE A 282 -20.91 -18.97 -19.65
C PHE A 282 -20.91 -19.20 -18.15
N ILE A 283 -22.02 -18.97 -17.41
CA ILE A 283 -22.09 -19.22 -15.94
C ILE A 283 -22.79 -20.53 -15.58
N SER A 284 -23.65 -21.07 -16.45
CA SER A 284 -24.21 -22.41 -16.26
C SER A 284 -24.33 -23.16 -17.58
N HIS A 285 -24.84 -24.39 -17.54
CA HIS A 285 -25.16 -25.17 -18.73
C HIS A 285 -26.24 -24.53 -19.62
N VAL A 286 -27.02 -23.60 -19.06
CA VAL A 286 -28.02 -22.79 -19.74
C VAL A 286 -27.55 -21.33 -19.72
N ASN A 287 -27.94 -20.53 -20.72
CA ASN A 287 -27.70 -19.09 -20.65
C ASN A 287 -28.46 -18.54 -19.43
N ALA A 288 -27.73 -18.06 -18.42
CA ALA A 288 -28.35 -17.37 -17.30
C ALA A 288 -28.83 -15.99 -17.79
N THR A 289 -30.00 -15.54 -17.37
CA THR A 289 -30.53 -14.22 -17.70
C THR A 289 -30.92 -13.46 -16.45
N THR A 290 -30.77 -12.14 -16.48
CA THR A 290 -31.12 -11.25 -15.38
C THR A 290 -31.51 -9.89 -15.92
N ASP A 291 -32.46 -9.23 -15.26
CA ASP A 291 -32.81 -7.84 -15.55
C ASP A 291 -32.08 -6.94 -14.55
N ILE A 292 -31.30 -5.98 -15.06
CA ILE A 292 -30.47 -5.09 -14.24
C ILE A 292 -30.93 -3.66 -14.43
N LEU A 293 -31.36 -3.05 -13.33
CA LEU A 293 -31.66 -1.63 -13.23
C LEU A 293 -30.36 -0.87 -13.00
N TYR A 294 -30.04 0.03 -13.92
CA TYR A 294 -28.92 0.96 -13.81
C TYR A 294 -29.42 2.36 -13.50
N GLY A 295 -28.70 3.05 -12.63
CA GLY A 295 -28.91 4.47 -12.36
C GLY A 295 -27.57 5.18 -12.23
N SER A 296 -27.52 6.43 -12.66
CA SER A 296 -26.29 7.23 -12.61
C SER A 296 -26.55 8.66 -12.19
N VAL A 297 -25.54 9.26 -11.57
CA VAL A 297 -25.51 10.70 -11.30
C VAL A 297 -24.15 11.25 -11.67
N ILE A 298 -24.17 12.44 -12.24
CA ILE A 298 -22.98 13.23 -12.57
C ILE A 298 -23.04 14.47 -11.70
N VAL A 299 -21.92 14.78 -11.05
CA VAL A 299 -21.73 16.01 -10.29
C VAL A 299 -20.40 16.65 -10.65
N GLU A 300 -20.19 17.88 -10.25
CA GLU A 300 -18.90 18.54 -10.43
C GLU A 300 -17.78 17.70 -9.76
N ARG A 301 -16.76 17.33 -10.54
CA ARG A 301 -15.64 16.44 -10.12
C ARG A 301 -16.04 15.04 -9.63
N GLY A 302 -17.23 14.55 -9.99
CA GLY A 302 -17.71 13.23 -9.57
C GLY A 302 -18.71 12.57 -10.52
N MET A 303 -18.69 11.25 -10.59
CA MET A 303 -19.70 10.45 -11.27
C MET A 303 -19.94 9.17 -10.47
N PHE A 304 -21.19 8.76 -10.36
CA PHE A 304 -21.55 7.48 -9.77
C PHE A 304 -22.49 6.73 -10.70
N LEU A 305 -22.23 5.44 -10.86
CA LEU A 305 -23.09 4.50 -11.56
C LEU A 305 -23.35 3.33 -10.63
N PHE A 306 -24.59 2.86 -10.56
CA PHE A 306 -24.90 1.56 -9.95
C PHE A 306 -25.69 0.68 -10.90
N GLY A 307 -25.69 -0.63 -10.62
CA GLY A 307 -26.56 -1.62 -11.21
C GLY A 307 -27.00 -2.62 -10.15
N LYS A 308 -28.27 -3.01 -10.15
CA LYS A 308 -28.79 -4.08 -9.30
C LYS A 308 -29.89 -4.85 -10.03
N THR A 309 -30.04 -6.13 -9.71
CA THR A 309 -31.17 -6.94 -10.14
C THR A 309 -32.41 -6.49 -9.36
N GLU A 310 -33.51 -6.21 -10.06
CA GLU A 310 -34.76 -5.75 -9.46
C GLU A 310 -35.79 -6.88 -9.47
N ASN A 311 -36.18 -7.35 -8.28
CA ASN A 311 -37.13 -8.45 -8.09
C ASN A 311 -38.51 -7.97 -7.59
N SER A 312 -38.75 -6.65 -7.50
CA SER A 312 -39.97 -6.12 -6.88
C SER A 312 -41.20 -6.26 -7.79
N GLU A 313 -42.27 -6.88 -7.29
CA GLU A 313 -43.59 -6.95 -7.95
C GLU A 313 -44.20 -5.56 -8.22
N SER A 314 -43.78 -4.53 -7.49
CA SER A 314 -44.21 -3.14 -7.70
C SER A 314 -43.48 -2.43 -8.85
N CYS A 315 -42.44 -3.04 -9.41
CA CYS A 315 -41.80 -2.57 -10.63
C CYS A 315 -42.67 -3.02 -11.82
N PRO A 316 -43.07 -2.12 -12.74
CA PRO A 316 -43.77 -2.49 -13.99
C PRO A 316 -42.99 -3.48 -14.87
N CYS A 317 -41.73 -3.75 -14.51
CA CYS A 317 -40.80 -4.62 -15.20
C CYS A 317 -40.27 -5.75 -14.32
N ALA A 318 -41.02 -6.15 -13.29
CA ALA A 318 -40.73 -7.36 -12.53
C ALA A 318 -40.60 -8.55 -13.50
N PRO A 319 -39.49 -9.31 -13.44
CA PRO A 319 -39.27 -10.42 -14.35
C PRO A 319 -40.32 -11.52 -14.14
N LYS A 320 -40.84 -12.07 -15.25
CA LYS A 320 -41.61 -13.34 -15.24
C LYS A 320 -40.70 -14.59 -15.21
N CYS A 321 -39.38 -14.39 -15.08
CA CYS A 321 -38.39 -15.45 -15.21
C CYS A 321 -37.67 -15.72 -13.90
N ASP A 322 -37.54 -17.01 -13.56
CA ASP A 322 -36.75 -17.50 -12.43
C ASP A 322 -35.26 -17.13 -12.61
N HIS A 323 -34.76 -16.23 -11.76
CA HIS A 323 -33.34 -15.87 -11.68
C HIS A 323 -32.50 -16.92 -10.93
N GLU A 324 -32.77 -18.21 -11.13
CA GLU A 324 -32.15 -19.31 -10.37
C GLU A 324 -30.63 -19.45 -10.60
N HIS A 325 -30.09 -18.85 -11.65
CA HIS A 325 -28.71 -19.13 -12.09
C HIS A 325 -27.73 -17.96 -11.96
N PHE A 326 -28.20 -16.71 -12.00
CA PHE A 326 -27.34 -15.53 -11.87
C PHE A 326 -28.15 -14.28 -11.48
N SER A 327 -27.63 -13.49 -10.54
CA SER A 327 -28.15 -12.15 -10.26
C SER A 327 -27.03 -11.17 -9.89
N ASN A 328 -27.23 -9.89 -10.22
CA ASN A 328 -26.39 -8.80 -9.78
C ASN A 328 -26.99 -8.21 -8.51
N ILE A 329 -26.58 -8.69 -7.34
CA ILE A 329 -27.11 -8.21 -6.06
C ILE A 329 -26.88 -6.70 -5.94
N PHE A 330 -25.65 -6.26 -6.20
CA PHE A 330 -25.30 -4.85 -6.26
C PHE A 330 -23.98 -4.64 -7.00
N SER A 331 -23.92 -3.62 -7.85
CA SER A 331 -22.71 -3.17 -8.51
C SER A 331 -22.64 -1.66 -8.49
N GLY A 332 -21.46 -1.10 -8.31
CA GLY A 332 -21.25 0.34 -8.27
C GLY A 332 -19.85 0.73 -8.72
N ASP A 333 -19.78 1.85 -9.46
CA ASP A 333 -18.56 2.54 -9.86
C ASP A 333 -18.68 4.00 -9.41
N MET A 334 -17.74 4.45 -8.58
CA MET A 334 -17.62 5.85 -8.17
C MET A 334 -16.33 6.45 -8.75
N VAL A 335 -16.49 7.47 -9.58
CA VAL A 335 -15.39 8.16 -10.25
C VAL A 335 -15.18 9.53 -9.63
N HIS A 336 -13.95 9.82 -9.23
CA HIS A 336 -13.52 11.10 -8.69
C HIS A 336 -12.42 11.72 -9.56
N TRP A 337 -12.56 13.01 -9.86
CA TRP A 337 -11.53 13.78 -10.55
C TRP A 337 -10.54 14.33 -9.52
N ILE A 338 -9.28 13.92 -9.61
CA ILE A 338 -8.23 14.25 -8.64
C ILE A 338 -7.04 14.83 -9.41
N GLY A 339 -6.93 16.16 -9.46
CA GLY A 339 -5.92 16.85 -10.25
C GLY A 339 -5.98 16.45 -11.74
N ASN A 340 -4.91 15.81 -12.24
CA ASN A 340 -4.75 15.43 -13.65
C ASN A 340 -5.10 13.96 -13.93
N CYS A 341 -5.77 13.27 -13.01
CA CYS A 341 -6.27 11.92 -13.21
C CYS A 341 -7.71 11.78 -12.70
N ALA A 342 -8.37 10.72 -13.14
CA ALA A 342 -9.60 10.25 -12.54
C ALA A 342 -9.33 8.92 -11.82
N GLN A 343 -9.90 8.78 -10.64
CA GLN A 343 -9.85 7.56 -9.83
C GLN A 343 -11.23 6.93 -9.85
N THR A 344 -11.31 5.64 -10.17
CA THR A 344 -12.54 4.86 -10.03
C THR A 344 -12.39 3.86 -8.90
N ASP A 345 -13.27 3.98 -7.92
CA ASP A 345 -13.51 2.96 -6.90
C ASP A 345 -14.70 2.12 -7.36
N PHE A 346 -14.62 0.79 -7.24
CA PHE A 346 -15.69 -0.08 -7.70
C PHE A 346 -15.92 -1.31 -6.83
N PHE A 347 -17.17 -1.73 -6.81
CA PHE A 347 -17.68 -2.86 -6.03
C PHE A 347 -18.73 -3.61 -6.86
N TYR A 348 -18.61 -4.93 -6.94
CA TYR A 348 -19.58 -5.80 -7.61
C TYR A 348 -19.87 -7.01 -6.74
N HIS A 349 -21.15 -7.33 -6.55
CA HIS A 349 -21.62 -8.49 -5.81
C HIS A 349 -22.59 -9.27 -6.70
N TYR A 350 -22.14 -10.44 -7.10
CA TYR A 350 -22.90 -11.35 -7.95
C TYR A 350 -23.34 -12.59 -7.18
N SER A 351 -24.58 -13.01 -7.38
CA SER A 351 -25.04 -14.34 -7.02
C SER A 351 -24.84 -15.28 -8.21
N THR A 352 -24.21 -16.42 -7.96
CA THR A 352 -23.93 -17.51 -8.91
C THR A 352 -24.32 -18.86 -8.30
N PRO A 353 -25.60 -19.12 -7.97
CA PRO A 353 -26.01 -20.30 -7.20
C PRO A 353 -25.58 -21.61 -7.84
N CYS A 354 -25.55 -21.66 -9.16
CA CYS A 354 -25.14 -22.82 -9.94
C CYS A 354 -23.71 -23.28 -9.64
N PHE A 355 -22.80 -22.41 -9.21
CA PHE A 355 -21.40 -22.77 -8.90
C PHE A 355 -21.26 -23.69 -7.69
N ALA A 356 -22.22 -23.66 -6.76
CA ALA A 356 -22.19 -24.52 -5.57
C ALA A 356 -22.29 -26.01 -5.88
N ASN A 357 -22.90 -26.35 -7.02
CA ASN A 357 -23.19 -27.72 -7.42
C ASN A 357 -22.29 -28.22 -8.56
N LEU A 358 -21.29 -27.43 -8.97
CA LEU A 358 -20.38 -27.81 -10.05
C LEU A 358 -19.21 -28.64 -9.54
N ASP A 359 -18.81 -29.63 -10.34
CA ASP A 359 -17.54 -30.33 -10.13
C ASP A 359 -16.36 -29.37 -10.19
N LYS A 360 -15.35 -29.61 -9.35
CA LYS A 360 -14.20 -28.72 -9.17
C LYS A 360 -13.49 -28.36 -10.50
N GLN A 361 -13.29 -29.33 -11.39
CA GLN A 361 -12.61 -29.09 -12.67
C GLN A 361 -13.43 -28.16 -13.58
N ILE A 362 -14.75 -28.33 -13.58
CA ILE A 362 -15.68 -27.53 -14.36
C ILE A 362 -15.72 -26.12 -13.76
N LEU A 363 -15.93 -26.00 -12.45
CA LEU A 363 -15.91 -24.75 -11.70
C LEU A 363 -14.67 -23.89 -11.99
N GLU A 364 -13.48 -24.49 -12.02
CA GLU A 364 -12.23 -23.77 -12.34
C GLU A 364 -12.25 -23.12 -13.74
N VAL A 365 -12.87 -23.76 -14.73
CA VAL A 365 -13.02 -23.19 -16.08
C VAL A 365 -13.99 -22.01 -16.06
N TYR A 366 -15.13 -22.17 -15.39
CA TYR A 366 -16.13 -21.10 -15.21
C TYR A 366 -15.54 -19.88 -14.50
N LEU A 367 -14.81 -20.08 -13.40
CA LEU A 367 -14.14 -19.01 -12.67
C LEU A 367 -13.07 -18.30 -13.52
N LYS A 368 -12.26 -19.04 -14.28
CA LYS A 368 -11.26 -18.43 -15.19
C LYS A 368 -11.91 -17.58 -16.28
N ASN A 369 -13.02 -18.04 -16.85
CA ASN A 369 -13.79 -17.27 -17.83
C ASN A 369 -14.39 -16.01 -17.20
N PHE A 370 -14.94 -16.12 -15.99
CA PHE A 370 -15.45 -14.97 -15.24
C PHE A 370 -14.37 -13.93 -14.99
N ILE A 371 -13.20 -14.34 -14.45
CA ILE A 371 -12.06 -13.44 -14.21
C ILE A 371 -11.62 -12.78 -15.52
N GLY A 372 -11.42 -13.57 -16.58
CA GLY A 372 -10.98 -13.06 -17.89
C GLY A 372 -11.95 -12.04 -18.48
N SER A 373 -13.26 -12.29 -18.36
CA SER A 373 -14.32 -11.40 -18.83
C SER A 373 -14.32 -10.08 -18.06
N PHE A 374 -14.18 -10.14 -16.73
CA PHE A 374 -14.12 -8.94 -15.89
C PHE A 374 -12.89 -8.09 -16.23
N VAL A 375 -11.71 -8.71 -16.30
CA VAL A 375 -10.44 -8.04 -16.66
C VAL A 375 -10.55 -7.36 -18.02
N LEU A 376 -11.05 -8.07 -19.03
CA LEU A 376 -11.20 -7.51 -20.38
C LEU A 376 -12.22 -6.38 -20.41
N SER A 377 -13.33 -6.50 -19.67
CA SER A 377 -14.34 -5.43 -19.60
C SER A 377 -13.78 -4.16 -18.97
N ARG A 378 -12.98 -4.28 -17.89
CA ARG A 378 -12.27 -3.13 -17.31
C ARG A 378 -11.22 -2.55 -18.26
N ALA A 379 -10.46 -3.39 -18.97
CA ALA A 379 -9.48 -2.90 -19.94
C ALA A 379 -10.15 -2.14 -21.10
N VAL A 380 -11.29 -2.63 -21.59
CA VAL A 380 -12.13 -1.95 -22.59
C VAL A 380 -12.59 -0.58 -22.09
N LEU A 381 -13.14 -0.53 -20.88
CA LEU A 381 -13.60 0.71 -20.24
C LEU A 381 -12.44 1.73 -20.08
N HIS A 382 -11.32 1.25 -19.54
CA HIS A 382 -10.13 2.05 -19.27
C HIS A 382 -9.49 2.64 -20.54
N HIS A 383 -9.63 1.97 -21.68
CA HIS A 383 -8.97 2.36 -22.93
C HIS A 383 -9.91 2.76 -24.06
N GLY A 384 -11.23 2.70 -23.85
CA GLY A 384 -12.24 3.08 -24.84
C GLY A 384 -12.25 2.21 -26.08
N ILE A 385 -11.89 0.92 -25.96
CA ILE A 385 -11.74 0.00 -27.09
C ILE A 385 -13.06 -0.72 -27.35
N SER A 386 -13.61 -0.64 -28.55
CA SER A 386 -14.75 -1.48 -28.95
C SER A 386 -14.28 -2.91 -29.20
N MET A 387 -14.88 -3.89 -28.52
CA MET A 387 -14.62 -5.31 -28.78
C MET A 387 -15.81 -5.98 -29.47
N LYS A 388 -15.53 -7.02 -30.26
CA LYS A 388 -16.57 -7.85 -30.88
C LYS A 388 -17.03 -8.89 -29.89
N ILE A 389 -18.33 -8.91 -29.65
CA ILE A 389 -18.99 -9.88 -28.79
C ILE A 389 -20.01 -10.62 -29.66
N SER A 390 -19.93 -11.95 -29.73
CA SER A 390 -20.96 -12.76 -30.37
C SER A 390 -22.03 -13.13 -29.35
N PRO A 391 -23.32 -12.81 -29.59
CA PRO A 391 -24.42 -13.09 -28.65
C PRO A 391 -24.89 -14.56 -28.64
N SER A 392 -24.21 -15.46 -29.35
CA SER A 392 -24.58 -16.87 -29.45
C SER A 392 -24.30 -17.66 -28.16
N ARG A 393 -25.02 -18.78 -27.95
CA ARG A 393 -24.67 -19.79 -26.94
C ARG A 393 -23.25 -20.30 -27.21
N LEU A 394 -22.42 -20.36 -26.18
CA LEU A 394 -21.03 -20.80 -26.29
C LEU A 394 -20.74 -21.79 -25.17
N SER A 395 -20.12 -22.92 -25.50
CA SER A 395 -19.55 -23.77 -24.46
C SER A 395 -18.46 -22.98 -23.70
N PRO A 396 -18.18 -23.31 -22.42
CA PRO A 396 -17.15 -22.62 -21.64
C PRO A 396 -15.81 -22.54 -22.38
N PHE A 397 -15.44 -23.59 -23.11
CA PHE A 397 -14.23 -23.64 -23.92
C PHE A 397 -14.28 -22.73 -25.16
N GLN A 398 -15.41 -22.67 -25.86
CA GLN A 398 -15.60 -21.73 -26.98
C GLN A 398 -15.52 -20.28 -26.48
N TYR A 399 -16.10 -20.01 -25.32
CA TYR A 399 -16.04 -18.69 -24.70
C TYR A 399 -14.60 -18.33 -24.29
N SER A 400 -13.82 -19.26 -23.74
CA SER A 400 -12.38 -19.06 -23.48
C SER A 400 -11.60 -18.69 -24.74
N LYS A 401 -11.92 -19.28 -25.90
CA LYS A 401 -11.28 -18.92 -27.19
C LYS A 401 -11.60 -17.49 -27.61
N ILE A 402 -12.83 -17.03 -27.40
CA ILE A 402 -13.22 -15.64 -27.69
C ILE A 402 -12.48 -14.67 -26.76
N LEU A 403 -12.42 -14.97 -25.46
CA LEU A 403 -11.65 -14.17 -24.49
C LEU A 403 -10.19 -14.09 -24.91
N LEU A 404 -9.58 -15.20 -25.33
CA LEU A 404 -8.20 -15.22 -25.81
C LEU A 404 -8.02 -14.36 -27.06
N SER A 405 -8.92 -14.47 -28.05
CA SER A 405 -8.88 -13.65 -29.26
C SER A 405 -8.97 -12.16 -28.94
N ASN A 406 -9.94 -11.76 -28.12
CA ASN A 406 -10.13 -10.37 -27.68
C ASN A 406 -8.92 -9.87 -26.88
N THR A 407 -8.27 -10.73 -26.10
CA THR A 407 -7.03 -10.39 -25.39
C THR A 407 -5.89 -10.10 -26.36
N VAL A 408 -5.71 -10.92 -27.41
CA VAL A 408 -4.69 -10.71 -28.43
C VAL A 408 -4.94 -9.39 -29.18
N ASP A 409 -6.19 -9.11 -29.53
CA ASP A 409 -6.58 -7.85 -30.17
C ASP A 409 -6.30 -6.63 -29.28
N LEU A 410 -6.67 -6.71 -28.00
CA LEU A 410 -6.37 -5.68 -27.01
C LEU A 410 -4.86 -5.40 -26.91
N VAL A 411 -4.05 -6.45 -26.82
CA VAL A 411 -2.58 -6.34 -26.77
C VAL A 411 -2.01 -5.67 -28.02
N ARG A 412 -2.57 -5.96 -29.20
CA ARG A 412 -2.21 -5.31 -30.46
C ARG A 412 -2.54 -3.82 -30.42
N VAL A 413 -3.77 -3.46 -30.06
CA VAL A 413 -4.21 -2.05 -29.94
C VAL A 413 -3.33 -1.29 -28.94
N PHE A 414 -2.94 -1.91 -27.82
CA PHE A 414 -2.02 -1.27 -26.88
C PHE A 414 -0.64 -1.00 -27.44
N LYS A 415 -0.08 -1.95 -28.20
CA LYS A 415 1.21 -1.75 -28.86
C LYS A 415 1.14 -0.59 -29.85
N GLU A 416 0.03 -0.45 -30.58
CA GLU A 416 -0.20 0.65 -31.52
C GLU A 416 -0.36 2.00 -30.80
N GLN A 417 -1.24 2.10 -29.80
CA GLN A 417 -1.42 3.33 -29.01
C GLN A 417 -0.11 3.79 -28.34
N ARG A 418 0.70 2.86 -27.84
CA ARG A 418 2.03 3.18 -27.28
C ARG A 418 2.98 3.75 -28.33
N LYS A 419 3.00 3.18 -29.54
CA LYS A 419 3.80 3.72 -30.65
C LYS A 419 3.36 5.15 -30.99
N THR A 420 2.06 5.40 -31.14
CA THR A 420 1.53 6.73 -31.49
C THR A 420 1.85 7.79 -30.42
N LYS A 421 1.66 7.47 -29.13
CA LYS A 421 2.02 8.39 -28.03
C LYS A 421 3.52 8.69 -27.99
N TYR A 422 4.36 7.71 -28.33
CA TYR A 422 5.81 7.91 -28.40
C TYR A 422 6.20 8.83 -29.57
N THR A 423 5.52 8.70 -30.72
CA THR A 423 5.73 9.56 -31.90
C THR A 423 5.29 11.01 -31.64
N LEU A 424 4.12 11.24 -31.03
CA LEU A 424 3.61 12.58 -30.71
C LEU A 424 4.50 13.33 -29.70
N LYS A 425 4.95 12.66 -28.62
CA LYS A 425 5.90 13.25 -27.67
C LYS A 425 7.25 13.61 -28.29
N ARG A 426 7.63 12.95 -29.38
CA ARG A 426 8.87 13.23 -30.12
C ARG A 426 8.73 14.49 -30.98
N GLN A 427 7.52 14.82 -31.44
CA GLN A 427 7.22 16.02 -32.22
C GLN A 427 7.13 17.28 -31.32
N GLU A 428 6.56 17.18 -30.11
CA GLU A 428 6.44 18.31 -29.18
C GLU A 428 7.77 18.75 -28.52
N LYS A 429 8.84 17.94 -28.62
CA LYS A 429 10.12 18.18 -27.93
C LYS A 429 11.24 18.77 -28.79
N ILE A 430 10.97 19.17 -30.03
CA ILE A 430 11.98 19.82 -30.88
C ILE A 430 11.93 21.35 -30.62
N LEU A 431 12.26 21.76 -29.39
CA LEU A 431 12.51 23.15 -29.02
C LEU A 431 14.01 23.45 -28.83
N PHE A 432 14.86 22.44 -28.94
CA PHE A 432 16.31 22.56 -28.86
C PHE A 432 16.95 22.04 -30.16
N PRO A 433 18.01 22.70 -30.67
CA PRO A 433 18.79 22.12 -31.75
C PRO A 433 19.29 20.72 -31.30
N PRO A 434 19.24 19.70 -32.18
CA PRO A 434 19.65 18.36 -31.80
C PRO A 434 21.11 18.39 -31.35
N LEU A 435 21.36 18.07 -30.08
CA LEU A 435 22.72 17.88 -29.59
C LEU A 435 23.33 16.70 -30.35
N LYS A 436 24.29 16.98 -31.21
CA LYS A 436 24.96 15.97 -32.02
C LYS A 436 26.10 15.33 -31.22
N LEU A 437 25.74 14.47 -30.28
CA LEU A 437 26.68 13.74 -29.41
C LEU A 437 27.84 13.06 -30.15
N LEU A 438 27.60 12.60 -31.38
CA LEU A 438 28.63 11.94 -32.20
C LEU A 438 29.64 12.90 -32.85
N GLU A 439 29.34 14.21 -32.91
CA GLU A 439 30.26 15.23 -33.42
C GLU A 439 31.17 15.81 -32.33
N LEU A 440 30.91 15.46 -31.06
CA LEU A 440 31.75 15.87 -29.94
C LEU A 440 33.05 15.05 -29.91
N PRO A 441 34.17 15.65 -29.44
CA PRO A 441 35.41 14.94 -29.21
C PRO A 441 35.22 13.70 -28.30
N PRO A 442 35.84 12.55 -28.58
CA PRO A 442 35.63 11.31 -27.83
C PRO A 442 35.82 11.44 -26.31
N ASN A 443 36.81 12.23 -25.87
CA ASN A 443 37.06 12.51 -24.45
C ASN A 443 35.92 13.28 -23.77
N VAL A 444 35.30 14.24 -24.47
CA VAL A 444 34.13 14.99 -23.95
C VAL A 444 32.92 14.07 -23.87
N THR A 445 32.71 13.24 -24.89
CA THR A 445 31.62 12.27 -24.95
C THR A 445 31.72 11.20 -23.85
N GLU A 446 32.91 10.63 -23.64
CA GLU A 446 33.17 9.70 -22.54
C GLU A 446 32.95 10.36 -21.18
N HIS A 447 33.42 11.60 -21.01
CA HIS A 447 33.19 12.36 -19.78
C HIS A 447 31.68 12.57 -19.53
N ILE A 448 30.91 12.95 -20.55
CA ILE A 448 29.44 13.05 -20.43
C ILE A 448 28.84 11.71 -19.97
N PHE A 449 29.26 10.59 -20.56
CA PHE A 449 28.76 9.27 -20.18
C PHE A 449 29.06 8.89 -18.73
N ASP A 450 30.21 9.31 -18.19
CA ASP A 450 30.59 9.05 -16.80
C ASP A 450 29.73 9.80 -15.77
N PHE A 451 29.12 10.93 -16.16
CA PHE A 451 28.18 11.68 -15.30
C PHE A 451 26.72 11.23 -15.44
N LEU A 452 26.39 10.44 -16.46
CA LEU A 452 25.00 10.02 -16.67
C LEU A 452 24.62 8.94 -15.65
N PRO A 453 23.43 9.02 -15.02
CA PRO A 453 22.90 7.90 -14.25
C PRO A 453 22.65 6.71 -15.18
N LEU A 454 22.71 5.50 -14.62
CA LEU A 454 22.59 4.24 -15.37
C LEU A 454 21.38 4.21 -16.32
N GLU A 455 20.22 4.67 -15.88
CA GLU A 455 19.00 4.71 -16.70
C GLU A 455 19.17 5.61 -17.94
N SER A 456 19.79 6.79 -17.77
CA SER A 456 20.05 7.71 -18.88
C SER A 456 21.12 7.16 -19.82
N LEU A 457 22.18 6.57 -19.27
CA LEU A 457 23.25 5.92 -20.03
C LEU A 457 22.69 4.79 -20.91
N LEU A 458 21.80 3.95 -20.37
CA LEU A 458 21.14 2.90 -21.13
C LEU A 458 20.23 3.47 -22.23
N CYS A 459 19.51 4.57 -21.98
CA CYS A 459 18.73 5.26 -23.02
C CYS A 459 19.60 5.81 -24.15
N VAL A 460 20.76 6.40 -23.83
CA VAL A 460 21.71 6.87 -24.84
C VAL A 460 22.25 5.69 -25.66
N SER A 461 22.61 4.59 -25.01
CA SER A 461 23.07 3.38 -25.72
C SER A 461 21.99 2.76 -26.63
N ALA A 462 20.71 2.96 -26.33
CA ALA A 462 19.61 2.53 -27.19
C ALA A 462 19.38 3.45 -28.41
N SER A 463 20.01 4.62 -28.47
CA SER A 463 19.74 5.64 -29.50
C SER A 463 20.38 5.28 -30.85
N CYS A 464 21.62 4.78 -30.87
CA CYS A 464 22.27 4.28 -32.09
C CYS A 464 23.36 3.25 -31.78
N LYS A 465 23.78 2.49 -32.81
CA LYS A 465 24.81 1.44 -32.68
C LYS A 465 26.17 1.98 -32.21
N THR A 466 26.59 3.13 -32.70
CA THR A 466 27.90 3.73 -32.35
C THR A 466 27.97 4.10 -30.87
N LEU A 467 26.98 4.81 -30.35
CA LEU A 467 26.88 5.18 -28.93
C LEU A 467 26.78 3.92 -28.05
N ARG A 468 26.05 2.89 -28.52
CA ARG A 468 26.00 1.59 -27.83
C ARG A 468 27.38 0.98 -27.68
N THR A 469 28.15 0.92 -28.75
CA THR A 469 29.50 0.34 -28.73
C THR A 469 30.43 1.13 -27.81
N GLN A 470 30.43 2.46 -27.89
CA GLN A 470 31.24 3.33 -27.03
C GLN A 470 30.91 3.13 -25.55
N ILE A 471 29.62 3.20 -25.20
CA ILE A 471 29.16 3.03 -23.82
C ILE A 471 29.52 1.66 -23.26
N LEU A 472 29.28 0.59 -24.03
CA LEU A 472 29.50 -0.79 -23.58
C LEU A 472 30.98 -1.22 -23.62
N ALA A 473 31.85 -0.51 -24.35
CA ALA A 473 33.28 -0.80 -24.37
C ALA A 473 33.99 -0.43 -23.06
N ASN A 474 33.44 0.50 -22.29
CA ASN A 474 34.00 0.92 -21.01
C ASN A 474 33.35 0.15 -19.84
N ASP A 475 33.91 -1.01 -19.50
CA ASP A 475 33.40 -1.87 -18.42
C ASP A 475 33.63 -1.25 -17.02
N GLU A 476 34.63 -0.38 -16.85
CA GLU A 476 34.91 0.32 -15.58
C GLU A 476 33.75 1.23 -15.16
N ARG A 477 33.02 1.81 -16.11
CA ARG A 477 31.79 2.57 -15.82
C ARG A 477 30.73 1.68 -15.15
N PHE A 478 30.54 0.46 -15.67
CA PHE A 478 29.58 -0.49 -15.11
C PHE A 478 30.06 -1.07 -13.79
N LYS A 479 31.38 -1.24 -13.61
CA LYS A 479 31.99 -1.60 -12.33
C LYS A 479 31.69 -0.58 -11.26
N MET A 480 31.87 0.72 -11.55
CA MET A 480 31.51 1.78 -10.62
C MET A 480 30.03 1.73 -10.23
N PHE A 481 29.11 1.55 -11.19
CA PHE A 481 27.69 1.38 -10.88
C PHE A 481 27.41 0.15 -10.02
N PHE A 482 28.04 -0.98 -10.34
CA PHE A 482 27.90 -2.21 -9.59
C PHE A 482 28.39 -2.03 -8.16
N ASP A 483 29.59 -1.52 -7.98
CA ASP A 483 30.22 -1.31 -6.68
C ASP A 483 29.46 -0.31 -5.81
N LEU A 484 28.94 0.77 -6.40
CA LEU A 484 28.15 1.73 -5.65
C LEU A 484 26.77 1.18 -5.27
N HIS A 485 26.03 0.59 -6.20
CA HIS A 485 24.59 0.35 -6.01
C HIS A 485 24.18 -1.10 -5.80
N MET A 486 25.04 -2.07 -6.13
CA MET A 486 24.66 -3.48 -6.23
C MET A 486 25.58 -4.42 -5.46
N ASN A 487 26.84 -4.03 -5.22
CA ASN A 487 27.83 -4.89 -4.58
C ASN A 487 27.59 -4.95 -3.06
N ALA A 488 27.30 -6.14 -2.54
CA ALA A 488 27.15 -6.34 -1.10
C ALA A 488 28.48 -6.14 -0.34
N ALA A 489 29.61 -6.35 -1.00
CA ALA A 489 30.95 -6.23 -0.39
C ALA A 489 31.36 -4.78 -0.10
N THR A 490 30.76 -3.80 -0.79
CA THR A 490 30.95 -2.37 -0.49
C THR A 490 29.91 -1.87 0.51
N PHE A 491 28.79 -2.60 0.68
CA PHE A 491 27.72 -2.26 1.60
C PHE A 491 28.00 -2.71 3.04
N PHE A 492 28.51 -3.93 3.23
CA PHE A 492 28.86 -4.48 4.53
C PHE A 492 30.36 -4.46 4.75
N ARG A 493 30.80 -4.07 5.96
CA ARG A 493 32.21 -4.10 6.36
C ARG A 493 32.66 -5.52 6.69
N ARG A 494 31.79 -6.35 7.25
CA ARG A 494 32.10 -7.76 7.54
C ARG A 494 31.86 -8.63 6.32
N ARG A 495 32.93 -9.33 5.94
CA ARG A 495 32.87 -10.36 4.89
C ARG A 495 31.90 -11.48 5.22
N GLU A 496 31.71 -11.80 6.50
CA GLU A 496 30.78 -12.85 6.95
C GLU A 496 29.32 -12.56 6.57
N ARG A 497 28.95 -11.28 6.42
CA ARG A 497 27.62 -10.87 5.93
C ARG A 497 27.47 -10.99 4.41
N VAL A 498 28.60 -11.06 3.70
CA VAL A 498 28.66 -11.17 2.25
C VAL A 498 28.79 -12.64 1.89
N LEU A 499 27.66 -13.27 1.56
CA LEU A 499 27.65 -14.68 1.19
C LEU A 499 28.42 -14.90 -0.13
N ASP A 500 29.14 -16.01 -0.26
CA ASP A 500 29.93 -16.36 -1.46
C ASP A 500 29.12 -16.44 -2.78
N VAL A 501 27.79 -16.35 -2.73
CA VAL A 501 26.92 -16.22 -3.93
C VAL A 501 26.99 -14.81 -4.53
N GLN A 502 27.46 -13.82 -3.78
CA GLN A 502 27.49 -12.40 -4.18
C GLN A 502 28.82 -11.97 -4.82
N ARG A 503 29.83 -12.84 -4.90
CA ARG A 503 31.12 -12.51 -5.54
C ARG A 503 31.00 -12.67 -7.05
N ILE A 504 31.19 -11.57 -7.79
CA ILE A 504 31.39 -11.62 -9.24
C ILE A 504 32.70 -12.39 -9.50
N THR A 505 32.64 -13.44 -10.32
CA THR A 505 33.85 -14.11 -10.82
C THR A 505 34.52 -13.23 -11.88
N PRO A 506 35.87 -13.23 -11.97
CA PRO A 506 36.63 -12.39 -12.91
C PRO A 506 36.24 -12.54 -14.39
N GLU A 507 35.51 -13.61 -14.75
CA GLU A 507 35.12 -13.95 -16.12
C GLU A 507 33.86 -13.21 -16.62
N VAL A 508 33.15 -12.46 -15.77
CA VAL A 508 31.88 -11.79 -16.12
C VAL A 508 32.08 -10.28 -16.27
N SER A 509 31.82 -9.73 -17.47
CA SER A 509 31.75 -8.26 -17.69
C SER A 509 30.78 -7.60 -16.70
N TYR A 510 31.18 -6.45 -16.15
CA TYR A 510 30.38 -5.70 -15.18
C TYR A 510 29.05 -5.23 -15.75
N TYR A 511 28.95 -4.96 -17.06
CA TYR A 511 27.66 -4.70 -17.71
C TYR A 511 26.67 -5.85 -17.47
N LYS A 512 27.10 -7.11 -17.66
CA LYS A 512 26.24 -8.29 -17.43
C LYS A 512 25.87 -8.41 -15.95
N ALA A 513 26.81 -8.15 -15.05
CA ALA A 513 26.55 -8.17 -13.61
C ALA A 513 25.51 -7.10 -13.20
N VAL A 514 25.61 -5.89 -13.74
CA VAL A 514 24.61 -4.81 -13.54
C VAL A 514 23.23 -5.24 -14.06
N CYS A 515 23.17 -5.85 -15.25
CA CYS A 515 21.91 -6.36 -15.82
C CYS A 515 21.27 -7.45 -14.93
N GLN A 516 22.09 -8.38 -14.44
CA GLN A 516 21.63 -9.44 -13.53
C GLN A 516 21.15 -8.86 -12.19
N ALA A 517 21.89 -7.90 -11.62
CA ALA A 517 21.53 -7.24 -10.37
C ALA A 517 20.22 -6.44 -10.51
N LYS A 518 20.03 -5.69 -11.60
CA LYS A 518 18.77 -5.01 -11.92
C LYS A 518 17.62 -6.01 -12.11
N THR A 519 17.86 -7.15 -12.75
CA THR A 519 16.85 -8.21 -12.86
C THR A 519 16.43 -8.75 -11.50
N THR A 520 17.39 -9.02 -10.62
CA THR A 520 17.13 -9.42 -9.24
C THR A 520 16.36 -8.34 -8.47
N GLN A 521 16.77 -7.08 -8.58
CA GLN A 521 16.07 -5.94 -8.00
C GLN A 521 14.61 -5.88 -8.49
N SER A 522 14.36 -6.05 -9.79
CA SER A 522 13.01 -6.09 -10.35
C SER A 522 12.17 -7.25 -9.80
N LYS A 523 12.76 -8.43 -9.57
CA LYS A 523 12.06 -9.57 -8.93
C LYS A 523 11.57 -9.23 -7.52
N TRP A 524 12.40 -8.53 -6.75
CA TRP A 524 12.02 -8.02 -5.42
C TRP A 524 10.93 -6.95 -5.49
N ILE A 525 10.94 -6.10 -6.52
CA ILE A 525 9.97 -5.01 -6.67
C ILE A 525 8.59 -5.54 -7.09
N ASN A 526 8.55 -6.43 -8.10
CA ASN A 526 7.35 -6.76 -8.88
C ASN A 526 6.55 -7.99 -8.40
N LYS A 527 6.79 -8.51 -7.19
CA LYS A 527 6.06 -9.68 -6.64
C LYS A 527 5.99 -10.91 -7.57
N LEU A 528 7.11 -11.36 -8.14
CA LEU A 528 7.17 -12.74 -8.64
C LEU A 528 7.66 -13.65 -7.50
N LEU A 529 6.87 -13.74 -6.42
CA LEU A 529 7.14 -14.76 -5.41
C LEU A 529 6.70 -16.09 -6.02
N THR A 530 7.65 -17.01 -6.23
CA THR A 530 7.26 -18.41 -6.35
C THR A 530 6.52 -18.81 -5.07
N ALA A 531 5.58 -19.75 -5.18
CA ALA A 531 4.83 -20.22 -4.03
C ALA A 531 5.79 -20.55 -2.86
N PRO A 532 5.55 -20.02 -1.65
CA PRO A 532 6.47 -20.17 -0.53
C PRO A 532 6.73 -21.65 -0.26
N LYS A 533 8.00 -22.04 -0.19
CA LYS A 533 8.37 -23.41 0.19
C LYS A 533 8.47 -23.48 1.70
N SER A 534 7.47 -24.09 2.35
CA SER A 534 7.41 -24.27 3.80
C SER A 534 7.70 -25.70 4.20
N MET A 535 8.44 -25.88 5.31
CA MET A 535 8.66 -27.18 5.93
C MET A 535 8.56 -27.05 7.44
N LYS A 536 7.83 -27.97 8.08
CA LYS A 536 7.85 -28.11 9.54
C LYS A 536 9.12 -28.85 9.95
N ILE A 537 10.02 -28.18 10.66
CA ILE A 537 11.36 -28.72 10.97
C ILE A 537 11.54 -29.02 12.46
N PHE A 538 10.78 -28.32 13.30
CA PHE A 538 10.76 -28.42 14.75
C PHE A 538 9.30 -28.44 15.23
N SER A 539 9.06 -28.96 16.44
CA SER A 539 7.82 -28.77 17.19
C SER A 539 7.84 -27.53 18.09
N SER A 540 8.91 -26.75 17.99
CA SER A 540 9.22 -25.56 18.80
C SER A 540 9.84 -24.45 17.94
N PRO A 541 9.99 -23.22 18.44
CA PRO A 541 10.38 -22.07 17.64
C PRO A 541 11.70 -22.25 16.86
N VAL A 542 11.74 -21.75 15.63
CA VAL A 542 13.00 -21.55 14.91
C VAL A 542 13.66 -20.28 15.44
N ASN A 543 14.67 -20.41 16.30
CA ASN A 543 15.30 -19.26 16.95
C ASN A 543 16.36 -18.58 16.08
N ASN A 544 17.12 -19.33 15.30
CA ASN A 544 18.17 -18.78 14.44
C ASN A 544 18.24 -19.51 13.08
N ILE A 545 18.65 -18.77 12.05
CA ILE A 545 18.86 -19.28 10.69
C ILE A 545 20.19 -18.75 10.19
N PHE A 546 21.05 -19.65 9.68
CA PHE A 546 22.37 -19.35 9.14
C PHE A 546 22.53 -19.94 7.74
N VAL A 547 23.46 -19.40 6.96
CA VAL A 547 23.91 -19.99 5.69
C VAL A 547 25.37 -20.35 5.82
N THR A 548 25.75 -21.57 5.45
CA THR A 548 27.15 -22.03 5.50
C THR A 548 27.92 -21.56 4.25
N ASN A 549 29.26 -21.66 4.28
CA ASN A 549 30.09 -21.40 3.09
C ASN A 549 29.76 -22.34 1.93
N SER A 550 29.37 -23.59 2.24
CA SER A 550 28.81 -24.57 1.29
C SER A 550 27.37 -24.27 0.84
N ARG A 551 26.83 -23.08 1.15
CA ARG A 551 25.51 -22.58 0.76
C ARG A 551 24.35 -23.45 1.27
N LYS A 552 24.55 -24.15 2.39
CA LYS A 552 23.51 -24.90 3.10
C LYS A 552 22.80 -23.97 4.08
N VAL A 553 21.51 -24.16 4.28
CA VAL A 553 20.73 -23.39 5.26
C VAL A 553 20.67 -24.18 6.54
N VAL A 554 20.97 -23.54 7.66
CA VAL A 554 20.95 -24.19 8.97
C VAL A 554 19.97 -23.47 9.87
N ALA A 555 18.98 -24.22 10.37
CA ALA A 555 17.99 -23.71 11.30
C ALA A 555 18.21 -24.33 12.69
N VAL A 556 18.02 -23.52 13.72
CA VAL A 556 18.29 -23.91 15.11
C VAL A 556 17.04 -23.67 15.96
N SER A 557 16.65 -24.68 16.74
CA SER A 557 15.72 -24.55 17.86
C SER A 557 16.48 -24.70 19.18
N ILE A 558 16.44 -23.64 19.99
CA ILE A 558 17.00 -23.60 21.34
C ILE A 558 16.22 -24.54 22.26
N LYS A 559 14.89 -24.54 22.18
CA LYS A 559 14.01 -25.33 23.04
C LYS A 559 14.18 -26.84 22.82
N GLU A 560 14.35 -27.26 21.57
CA GLU A 560 14.63 -28.67 21.23
C GLU A 560 16.12 -29.04 21.32
N LYS A 561 17.00 -28.08 21.58
CA LYS A 561 18.46 -28.27 21.60
C LYS A 561 18.97 -28.86 20.28
N LYS A 562 18.38 -28.44 19.16
CA LYS A 562 18.53 -29.12 17.87
C LYS A 562 18.86 -28.13 16.77
N CYS A 563 19.76 -28.54 15.89
CA CYS A 563 20.21 -27.81 14.72
C CYS A 563 20.05 -28.72 13.49
N VAL A 564 19.42 -28.21 12.43
CA VAL A 564 19.18 -28.98 11.20
C VAL A 564 19.69 -28.22 10.00
N SER A 565 20.49 -28.88 9.17
CA SER A 565 21.01 -28.34 7.91
C SER A 565 20.25 -28.89 6.72
N TYR A 566 20.01 -28.01 5.75
CA TYR A 566 19.31 -28.26 4.51
C TYR A 566 20.16 -27.86 3.31
N SER A 567 20.07 -28.63 2.23
CA SER A 567 20.57 -28.20 0.92
C SER A 567 19.74 -27.02 0.40
N LYS A 568 20.19 -26.42 -0.71
CA LYS A 568 19.41 -25.41 -1.44
C LYS A 568 18.03 -25.92 -1.85
N ASP A 569 17.89 -27.23 -2.11
CA ASP A 569 16.64 -27.87 -2.53
C ASP A 569 15.76 -28.33 -1.38
N PHE A 570 16.07 -27.89 -0.14
CA PHE A 570 15.34 -28.25 1.08
C PHE A 570 15.47 -29.72 1.47
N GLU A 571 16.45 -30.44 0.93
CA GLU A 571 16.77 -31.78 1.40
C GLU A 571 17.54 -31.71 2.71
N LYS A 572 17.08 -32.45 3.71
CA LYS A 572 17.73 -32.55 5.01
C LYS A 572 19.08 -33.25 4.85
N ARG A 573 20.16 -32.59 5.28
CA ARG A 573 21.54 -33.10 5.16
C ARG A 573 22.16 -33.48 6.49
N PHE A 574 21.90 -32.72 7.54
CA PHE A 574 22.54 -32.91 8.83
C PHE A 574 21.59 -32.56 9.98
N THR A 575 21.73 -33.27 11.09
CA THR A 575 21.03 -32.93 12.34
C THR A 575 21.99 -33.11 13.50
N PHE A 576 22.22 -32.03 14.22
CA PHE A 576 22.91 -32.04 15.50
C PHE A 576 21.87 -31.89 16.62
N LYS A 577 22.01 -32.70 17.67
CA LYS A 577 21.19 -32.61 18.88
C LYS A 577 22.13 -32.51 20.07
N GLY A 578 22.14 -31.34 20.72
CA GLY A 578 22.92 -31.11 21.93
C GLY A 578 22.26 -31.76 23.16
N SER A 579 23.09 -32.18 24.12
CA SER A 579 22.63 -32.61 25.44
C SER A 579 22.16 -31.44 26.30
N ASP A 580 22.87 -30.31 26.17
CA ASP A 580 22.70 -29.14 27.03
C ASP A 580 21.73 -28.11 26.45
N LYS A 581 21.06 -27.35 27.31
CA LYS A 581 20.18 -26.25 26.88
C LYS A 581 21.03 -25.15 26.26
N ILE A 582 20.66 -24.73 25.05
CA ILE A 582 21.39 -23.73 24.26
C ILE A 582 20.92 -22.34 24.69
N ARG A 583 21.82 -21.36 24.76
CA ARG A 583 21.53 -19.94 25.04
C ARG A 583 21.73 -19.06 23.83
N CYS A 584 22.85 -19.28 23.15
CA CYS A 584 23.25 -18.50 21.98
C CYS A 584 23.90 -19.44 20.97
N THR A 585 23.74 -19.09 19.69
CA THR A 585 24.36 -19.80 18.57
C THR A 585 24.90 -18.81 17.57
N ASN A 586 26.00 -19.16 16.94
CA ASN A 586 26.54 -18.41 15.81
C ASN A 586 27.20 -19.36 14.80
N PHE A 587 27.40 -18.87 13.59
CA PHE A 587 28.18 -19.55 12.57
C PHE A 587 29.41 -18.70 12.23
N ASN A 588 30.60 -19.21 12.55
CA ASN A 588 31.85 -18.55 12.19
C ASN A 588 32.19 -18.93 10.74
N HIS A 589 32.05 -17.96 9.83
CA HIS A 589 32.30 -18.17 8.40
C HIS A 589 33.79 -18.30 8.08
N GLU A 590 34.67 -17.65 8.83
CA GLU A 590 36.13 -17.74 8.62
C GLU A 590 36.64 -19.15 8.90
N LYS A 591 36.16 -19.78 9.98
CA LYS A 591 36.56 -21.13 10.39
C LYS A 591 35.60 -22.23 9.92
N ASN A 592 34.48 -21.85 9.29
CA ASN A 592 33.41 -22.76 8.87
C ASN A 592 32.92 -23.68 10.01
N THR A 593 32.76 -23.10 11.20
CA THR A 593 32.38 -23.82 12.42
C THR A 593 31.08 -23.29 13.02
N PHE A 594 30.25 -24.19 13.51
CA PHE A 594 29.13 -23.84 14.38
C PHE A 594 29.58 -23.61 15.81
N GLN A 595 29.04 -22.58 16.43
CA GLN A 595 29.35 -22.16 17.78
C GLN A 595 28.07 -22.17 18.62
N PHE A 596 28.13 -22.78 19.80
CA PHE A 596 27.02 -22.88 20.74
C PHE A 596 27.50 -22.44 22.12
N VAL A 597 26.66 -21.66 22.80
CA VAL A 597 26.80 -21.40 24.23
C VAL A 597 25.66 -22.09 24.95
N CYS A 598 25.97 -22.86 25.98
CA CYS A 598 24.99 -23.61 26.75
C CYS A 598 24.71 -23.01 28.15
N ASP A 599 23.59 -23.41 28.77
CA ASP A 599 23.14 -22.96 30.09
C ASP A 599 24.13 -23.30 31.22
N ASN A 600 24.91 -24.37 31.05
CA ASN A 600 25.99 -24.75 31.95
C ASN A 600 27.28 -23.94 31.73
N TYR A 601 27.21 -22.85 30.94
CA TYR A 601 28.33 -21.95 30.66
C TYR A 601 29.49 -22.66 29.98
N LEU A 602 29.16 -23.64 29.14
CA LEU A 602 30.08 -24.27 28.22
C LEU A 602 29.87 -23.70 26.83
N PHE A 603 30.98 -23.34 26.20
CA PHE A 603 31.05 -23.03 24.79
C PHE A 603 31.47 -24.29 24.02
N TYR A 604 30.69 -24.63 23.01
CA TYR A 604 30.99 -25.70 22.08
C TYR A 604 31.23 -25.13 20.70
N ARG A 605 32.27 -25.63 20.03
CA ARG A 605 32.51 -25.36 18.61
C ARG A 605 32.68 -26.66 17.86
N PHE A 606 32.01 -26.73 16.72
CA PHE A 606 31.95 -27.92 15.87
C PHE A 606 32.26 -27.54 14.43
N SER A 607 33.29 -28.14 13.85
CA SER A 607 33.59 -28.03 12.41
C SER A 607 32.62 -28.88 11.60
N ILE A 608 31.98 -28.28 10.59
CA ILE A 608 31.03 -29.00 9.71
C ILE A 608 31.76 -30.07 8.88
N ASP A 609 32.98 -29.76 8.45
CA ASP A 609 33.69 -30.56 7.46
C ASP A 609 34.84 -31.41 8.07
N GLY A 610 35.27 -31.10 9.30
CA GLY A 610 36.50 -31.68 9.90
C GLY A 610 36.32 -32.47 11.19
N GLY A 611 35.11 -32.53 11.77
CA GLY A 611 34.89 -33.26 13.03
C GLY A 611 35.53 -32.65 14.28
N ASP A 612 36.33 -31.59 14.15
CA ASP A 612 36.93 -30.87 15.27
C ASP A 612 35.86 -30.34 16.22
N PHE A 613 35.95 -30.80 17.47
CA PHE A 613 35.07 -30.41 18.57
C PHE A 613 35.90 -29.78 19.68
N THR A 614 35.62 -28.51 19.96
CA THR A 614 36.26 -27.77 21.05
C THR A 614 35.24 -27.39 22.12
N LYS A 615 35.64 -27.55 23.38
CA LYS A 615 34.84 -27.26 24.56
C LYS A 615 35.61 -26.31 25.46
N VAL A 616 35.01 -25.17 25.81
CA VAL A 616 35.64 -24.14 26.66
C VAL A 616 34.66 -23.73 27.75
N GLN A 617 35.12 -23.66 29.01
CA GLN A 617 34.34 -23.10 30.11
C GLN A 617 34.35 -21.58 30.03
N ILE A 618 33.18 -20.96 30.11
CA ILE A 618 33.01 -19.51 30.02
C ILE A 618 32.38 -18.93 31.29
N PRO A 619 32.50 -17.61 31.54
CA PRO A 619 31.88 -16.96 32.68
C PRO A 619 30.35 -16.99 32.65
N LYS A 620 29.74 -16.82 33.83
CA LYS A 620 28.28 -16.88 34.03
C LYS A 620 27.57 -15.59 33.61
N TYR A 621 27.40 -15.39 32.30
CA TYR A 621 26.75 -14.19 31.77
C TYR A 621 25.22 -14.21 31.83
N GLN A 622 24.60 -13.04 32.00
CA GLN A 622 23.14 -12.84 31.97
C GLN A 622 22.61 -12.79 30.53
N ASN A 623 23.24 -12.01 29.65
CA ASN A 623 23.02 -12.01 28.21
C ASN A 623 24.37 -12.26 27.52
N ILE A 624 24.33 -12.94 26.39
CA ILE A 624 25.53 -13.43 25.71
C ILE A 624 25.34 -13.47 24.19
N SER A 625 26.36 -13.02 23.46
CA SER A 625 26.46 -13.17 22.01
C SER A 625 27.86 -13.65 21.62
N CYS A 626 27.93 -14.42 20.52
CA CYS A 626 29.20 -14.85 19.92
C CYS A 626 29.66 -13.81 18.90
N MET A 627 30.97 -13.53 18.89
CA MET A 627 31.61 -12.58 17.98
C MET A 627 32.36 -13.30 16.86
N SER A 628 32.67 -12.55 15.79
CA SER A 628 33.39 -13.03 14.59
C SER A 628 34.78 -13.65 14.88
N ARG A 629 35.52 -13.13 15.87
CA ARG A 629 36.92 -13.53 16.16
C ARG A 629 37.07 -14.55 17.28
N ASP A 630 36.16 -15.52 17.38
CA ASP A 630 36.16 -16.50 18.48
C ASP A 630 36.20 -15.82 19.86
N CYS A 631 35.50 -14.71 19.98
CA CYS A 631 35.25 -14.05 21.24
C CYS A 631 33.78 -14.21 21.59
N ILE A 632 33.49 -14.07 22.87
CA ILE A 632 32.14 -13.96 23.38
C ILE A 632 32.02 -12.60 24.04
N VAL A 633 30.91 -11.93 23.80
CA VAL A 633 30.53 -10.76 24.57
C VAL A 633 29.37 -11.12 25.49
N GLY A 634 29.49 -10.80 26.76
CA GLY A 634 28.44 -11.07 27.73
C GLY A 634 28.43 -10.06 28.86
N ASN A 635 27.24 -9.83 29.43
CA ASN A 635 27.09 -8.94 30.56
C ASN A 635 26.96 -9.71 31.88
N LEU A 636 27.54 -9.13 32.93
CA LEU A 636 27.41 -9.55 34.31
C LEU A 636 27.01 -8.32 35.12
N ASN A 637 25.74 -8.27 35.55
CA ASN A 637 25.14 -7.07 36.15
C ASN A 637 25.20 -5.86 35.19
N LEU A 638 25.91 -4.80 35.57
CA LEU A 638 26.09 -3.57 34.77
C LEU A 638 27.30 -3.63 33.85
N ASN A 639 28.21 -4.59 34.05
CA ASN A 639 29.45 -4.70 33.29
C ASN A 639 29.26 -5.58 32.07
N VAL A 640 29.83 -5.18 30.94
CA VAL A 640 30.02 -6.01 29.75
C VAL A 640 31.48 -6.43 29.70
N SER A 641 31.70 -7.69 29.34
CA SER A 641 33.06 -8.21 29.18
C SER A 641 33.18 -9.00 27.89
N ILE A 642 34.38 -8.95 27.32
CA ILE A 642 34.78 -9.69 26.14
C ILE A 642 35.69 -10.84 26.60
N PHE A 643 35.27 -12.06 26.30
CA PHE A 643 35.99 -13.28 26.64
C PHE A 643 36.58 -13.89 25.36
N ASP A 644 37.89 -14.06 25.33
CA ASP A 644 38.59 -14.69 24.21
C ASP A 644 38.62 -16.22 24.41
N LEU A 645 38.08 -16.96 23.45
CA LEU A 645 37.94 -18.42 23.55
C LEU A 645 39.25 -19.16 23.30
N ASN A 646 40.24 -18.55 22.64
CA ASN A 646 41.52 -19.22 22.35
C ASN A 646 42.41 -19.25 23.60
N VAL A 647 42.40 -18.17 24.38
CA VAL A 647 43.17 -18.07 25.64
C VAL A 647 42.33 -18.36 26.89
N ALA A 648 41.02 -18.55 26.73
CA ALA A 648 40.05 -18.81 27.80
C ALA A 648 40.10 -17.76 28.95
N LYS A 649 40.19 -16.47 28.59
CA LYS A 649 40.26 -15.36 29.56
C LYS A 649 39.41 -14.16 29.13
N VAL A 650 38.96 -13.39 30.13
CA VAL A 650 38.37 -12.07 29.90
C VAL A 650 39.50 -11.12 29.48
N ILE A 651 39.41 -10.59 28.28
CA ILE A 651 40.40 -9.66 27.73
C ILE A 651 40.03 -8.21 28.01
N GLU A 652 38.76 -7.91 28.23
CA GLU A 652 38.28 -6.55 28.44
C GLU A 652 36.96 -6.54 29.21
N THR A 653 36.80 -5.57 30.11
CA THR A 653 35.55 -5.29 30.82
C THR A 653 35.28 -3.79 30.78
N PHE A 654 34.05 -3.40 30.50
CA PHE A 654 33.62 -2.01 30.45
C PHE A 654 32.16 -1.88 30.93
N GLN A 655 31.76 -0.67 31.32
CA GLN A 655 30.41 -0.38 31.78
C GLN A 655 29.72 0.60 30.82
N PRO A 656 28.88 0.12 29.89
CA PRO A 656 28.29 0.97 28.85
C PRO A 656 27.14 1.85 29.36
N ASP A 657 26.36 1.36 30.34
CA ASP A 657 25.23 2.06 30.93
C ASP A 657 25.24 1.90 32.46
N LEU A 658 24.68 2.88 33.16
CA LEU A 658 24.43 2.81 34.60
C LEU A 658 23.17 1.99 34.92
N THR A 659 22.33 1.74 33.91
CA THR A 659 21.17 0.85 34.02
C THR A 659 21.49 -0.57 33.53
N GLY A 660 20.71 -1.55 33.98
CA GLY A 660 20.92 -2.95 33.57
C GLY A 660 20.83 -3.14 32.05
N ILE A 661 21.52 -4.16 31.54
CA ILE A 661 21.62 -4.44 30.10
C ILE A 661 20.62 -5.53 29.72
N CYS A 662 19.84 -5.31 28.66
CA CYS A 662 18.86 -6.26 28.13
C CYS A 662 19.37 -7.06 26.94
N GLY A 663 20.38 -6.57 26.23
CA GLY A 663 20.94 -7.25 25.06
C GLY A 663 22.32 -6.71 24.73
N VAL A 664 23.16 -7.57 24.16
CA VAL A 664 24.50 -7.22 23.72
C VAL A 664 24.81 -8.01 22.45
N ASP A 665 25.32 -7.33 21.42
CA ASP A 665 25.75 -7.98 20.19
C ASP A 665 26.84 -7.17 19.48
N GLU A 666 27.48 -7.78 18.48
CA GLU A 666 28.53 -7.17 17.67
C GLU A 666 27.97 -6.52 16.39
N GLY A 667 28.23 -5.23 16.19
CA GLY A 667 27.84 -4.50 14.96
C GLY A 667 28.81 -4.72 13.80
N ASP A 668 28.37 -4.46 12.56
CA ASP A 668 29.13 -4.66 11.32
C ASP A 668 30.49 -3.93 11.31
N ASN A 669 30.57 -2.73 11.90
CA ASN A 669 31.80 -1.95 12.07
C ASN A 669 32.77 -2.47 13.15
N GLY A 670 32.41 -3.51 13.91
CA GLY A 670 33.22 -4.03 15.02
C GLY A 670 32.87 -3.47 16.40
N LEU A 671 31.90 -2.55 16.49
CA LEU A 671 31.46 -2.02 17.77
C LEU A 671 30.65 -3.06 18.56
N ILE A 672 30.80 -3.05 19.88
CA ILE A 672 29.90 -3.78 20.76
C ILE A 672 28.70 -2.90 21.06
N ILE A 673 27.51 -3.34 20.65
CA ILE A 673 26.28 -2.57 20.81
C ILE A 673 25.46 -3.17 21.94
N THR A 674 25.09 -2.34 22.90
CA THR A 674 24.34 -2.75 24.10
C THR A 674 23.00 -2.05 24.15
N LEU A 675 21.96 -2.82 24.45
CA LEU A 675 20.59 -2.36 24.66
C LEU A 675 20.35 -2.16 26.17
N GLY A 676 20.34 -0.90 26.61
CA GLY A 676 20.12 -0.55 28.01
C GLY A 676 18.64 -0.62 28.42
N LYS A 677 18.38 -1.00 29.69
CA LYS A 677 17.03 -0.90 30.29
C LYS A 677 16.52 0.54 30.37
N SER A 678 17.43 1.50 30.36
CA SER A 678 17.13 2.93 30.25
C SER A 678 16.38 3.30 28.97
N GLY A 679 16.44 2.45 27.93
CA GLY A 679 15.99 2.77 26.58
C GLY A 679 17.04 3.54 25.78
N ARG A 680 18.34 3.38 26.11
CA ARG A 680 19.47 3.90 25.32
C ARG A 680 20.20 2.75 24.63
N LEU A 681 20.80 3.03 23.48
CA LEU A 681 21.76 2.17 22.81
C LEU A 681 23.15 2.79 22.96
N VAL A 682 24.13 1.96 23.30
CA VAL A 682 25.53 2.38 23.45
C VAL A 682 26.39 1.50 22.56
N GLY A 683 27.22 2.12 21.74
CA GLY A 683 28.23 1.44 20.93
C GLY A 683 29.62 1.64 21.54
N TYR A 684 30.30 0.55 21.89
CA TYR A 684 31.64 0.56 22.47
C TYR A 684 32.68 0.17 21.42
N ASP A 685 33.71 1.00 21.24
CA ASP A 685 34.84 0.71 20.36
C ASP A 685 35.99 0.09 21.15
N ARG A 686 36.20 -1.21 20.94
CA ARG A 686 37.30 -1.97 21.54
C ARG A 686 38.68 -1.40 21.20
N ARG A 687 38.86 -0.82 20.01
CA ARG A 687 40.16 -0.28 19.58
C ARG A 687 40.52 0.98 20.34
N ALA A 688 39.53 1.85 20.52
CA ALA A 688 39.68 3.12 21.22
C ALA A 688 39.43 3.01 22.73
N LYS A 689 38.98 1.84 23.22
CA LYS A 689 38.60 1.56 24.61
C LYS A 689 37.65 2.60 25.20
N ARG A 690 36.67 3.03 24.41
CA ARG A 690 35.68 4.06 24.78
C ARG A 690 34.33 3.84 24.11
N ASN A 691 33.30 4.46 24.69
CA ASN A 691 32.01 4.56 24.03
C ASN A 691 32.15 5.42 22.77
N ALA A 692 31.87 4.84 21.61
CA ALA A 692 31.85 5.52 20.32
C ALA A 692 30.61 6.41 20.18
N PHE A 693 29.45 5.92 20.66
CA PHE A 693 28.21 6.70 20.69
C PHE A 693 27.30 6.27 21.84
N THR A 694 26.36 7.13 22.18
CA THR A 694 25.23 6.83 23.09
C THR A 694 24.00 7.55 22.57
N THR A 695 22.92 6.81 22.31
CA THR A 695 21.68 7.41 21.83
C THR A 695 20.96 8.14 22.96
N PHE A 696 20.07 9.07 22.59
CA PHE A 696 19.13 9.67 23.54
C PHE A 696 18.22 8.59 24.14
N ARG A 697 17.64 8.90 25.30
CA ARG A 697 16.67 8.01 25.93
C ARG A 697 15.42 7.92 25.05
N HIS A 698 15.17 6.75 24.47
CA HIS A 698 14.00 6.53 23.64
C HIS A 698 12.73 6.48 24.50
N LYS A 699 11.63 7.03 23.97
CA LYS A 699 10.29 6.94 24.58
C LYS A 699 9.79 5.48 24.62
N TYR A 700 10.22 4.68 23.65
CA TYR A 700 9.82 3.31 23.42
C TYR A 700 11.04 2.40 23.53
N LYS A 701 10.87 1.19 24.08
CA LYS A 701 12.01 0.32 24.38
C LYS A 701 12.56 -0.30 23.10
N PRO A 702 13.86 -0.10 22.76
CA PRO A 702 14.50 -0.86 21.69
C PRO A 702 14.52 -2.35 22.03
N LEU A 703 14.04 -3.18 21.12
CA LEU A 703 13.95 -4.63 21.31
C LEU A 703 15.05 -5.40 20.59
N LEU A 704 15.38 -4.96 19.39
CA LEU A 704 16.25 -5.68 18.46
C LEU A 704 16.88 -4.70 17.46
N PHE A 705 18.05 -5.06 16.94
CA PHE A 705 18.78 -4.23 16.00
C PHE A 705 19.56 -5.06 14.99
N ASP A 706 19.98 -4.39 13.92
CA ASP A 706 20.93 -4.84 12.92
C ASP A 706 21.76 -3.61 12.46
N THR A 707 22.88 -3.84 11.79
CA THR A 707 23.84 -2.78 11.41
C THR A 707 24.33 -2.95 9.98
N PHE A 708 24.85 -1.88 9.38
CA PHE A 708 25.62 -1.95 8.13
C PHE A 708 26.48 -0.71 8.02
N GLY A 709 27.76 -0.85 7.66
CA GLY A 709 28.66 0.30 7.59
C GLY A 709 28.73 1.06 8.93
N ASP A 710 28.37 2.35 8.91
CA ASP A 710 28.27 3.23 10.10
C ASP A 710 26.81 3.50 10.52
N TYR A 711 25.88 2.61 10.15
CA TYR A 711 24.46 2.76 10.46
C TYR A 711 23.97 1.64 11.36
N LEU A 712 23.16 2.03 12.35
CA LEU A 712 22.46 1.15 13.25
C LEU A 712 20.96 1.24 12.98
N VAL A 713 20.34 0.11 12.64
CA VAL A 713 18.90 0.00 12.42
C VAL A 713 18.29 -0.77 13.59
N TYR A 714 17.44 -0.14 14.38
CA TYR A 714 16.79 -0.79 15.51
C TYR A 714 15.29 -0.63 15.48
N ALA A 715 14.61 -1.59 16.10
CA ALA A 715 13.17 -1.62 16.25
C ALA A 715 12.76 -1.48 17.71
N CYS A 716 11.68 -0.73 17.93
CA CYS A 716 11.09 -0.50 19.23
C CYS A 716 9.83 -1.35 19.45
N ASP A 717 9.43 -1.50 20.71
CA ASP A 717 8.24 -2.25 21.15
C ASP A 717 6.90 -1.71 20.59
N ASN A 718 6.84 -0.44 20.22
CA ASN A 718 5.65 0.18 19.63
C ASN A 718 5.53 -0.04 18.10
N GLY A 719 6.48 -0.72 17.46
CA GLY A 719 6.50 -0.91 16.01
C GLY A 719 7.28 0.16 15.22
N ASN A 720 7.98 1.08 15.90
CA ASN A 720 8.91 1.98 15.23
C ASN A 720 10.17 1.25 14.80
N ILE A 721 10.68 1.60 13.62
CA ILE A 721 12.03 1.31 13.17
C ILE A 721 12.76 2.63 12.96
N GLU A 722 13.98 2.72 13.48
CA GLU A 722 14.81 3.91 13.41
C GLU A 722 16.20 3.52 12.86
N MET A 723 16.80 4.42 12.08
CA MET A 723 18.14 4.28 11.54
C MET A 723 19.00 5.42 12.06
N TYR A 724 19.99 5.07 12.86
CA TYR A 724 20.94 5.98 13.49
C TYR A 724 22.23 6.02 12.66
N ASP A 725 22.69 7.22 12.31
CA ASP A 725 23.98 7.45 11.66
C ASP A 725 25.01 7.73 12.75
N GLU A 726 25.93 6.80 12.96
CA GLU A 726 26.93 6.86 14.03
C GLU A 726 27.87 8.06 13.87
N ARG A 727 28.07 8.56 12.64
CA ARG A 727 28.98 9.69 12.35
C ARG A 727 28.33 11.02 12.72
N LYS A 728 27.00 11.10 12.59
CA LYS A 728 26.21 12.28 12.93
C LYS A 728 25.72 12.27 14.37
N HIS A 729 25.82 11.11 15.01
CA HIS A 729 25.24 10.83 16.32
C HIS A 729 23.71 11.10 16.40
N ASP A 730 22.99 10.88 15.30
CA ASP A 730 21.56 11.21 15.21
C ASP A 730 20.77 10.18 14.37
N VAL A 731 19.46 10.14 14.61
CA VAL A 731 18.51 9.35 13.82
C VAL A 731 18.28 10.05 12.48
N CYS A 732 18.71 9.41 11.40
CA CYS A 732 18.61 9.97 10.05
C CYS A 732 17.41 9.45 9.25
N SER A 733 16.75 8.38 9.70
CA SER A 733 15.48 7.92 9.13
C SER A 733 14.65 7.17 10.16
N GLN A 734 13.33 7.23 10.05
CA GLN A 734 12.39 6.53 10.93
C GLN A 734 11.12 6.13 10.19
N ARG A 735 10.47 5.06 10.66
CA ARG A 735 9.16 4.61 10.16
C ARG A 735 8.39 3.85 11.24
N THR A 736 7.07 3.96 11.21
CA THR A 736 6.19 3.25 12.14
C THR A 736 5.40 2.16 11.44
N PHE A 737 5.27 1.00 12.09
CA PHE A 737 4.45 -0.13 11.65
C PHE A 737 3.34 -0.44 12.65
N ASN A 738 2.30 -1.11 12.18
CA ASN A 738 1.20 -1.57 13.02
C ASN A 738 1.61 -2.81 13.81
N GLY A 739 2.14 -2.59 15.01
CA GLY A 739 2.48 -3.63 15.97
C GLY A 739 3.99 -3.81 16.20
N ALA A 740 4.35 -4.46 17.30
CA ALA A 740 5.74 -4.69 17.69
C ALA A 740 6.48 -5.48 16.61
N ILE A 741 7.72 -5.08 16.32
CA ILE A 741 8.59 -5.82 15.40
C ILE A 741 9.18 -7.01 16.15
N THR A 742 9.01 -8.23 15.61
CA THR A 742 9.45 -9.48 16.25
C THR A 742 10.79 -9.97 15.71
N ALA A 743 11.13 -9.63 14.46
CA ALA A 743 12.43 -9.90 13.86
C ALA A 743 12.78 -8.81 12.85
N LEU A 744 14.08 -8.54 12.68
CA LEU A 744 14.62 -7.52 11.78
C LEU A 744 15.92 -8.03 11.17
N ARG A 745 16.07 -7.87 9.85
CA ARG A 745 17.34 -8.05 9.15
C ARG A 745 17.54 -6.99 8.07
N VAL A 746 18.75 -6.48 8.01
CA VAL A 746 19.22 -5.58 6.95
C VAL A 746 20.01 -6.40 5.93
N GLY A 747 19.53 -6.38 4.69
CA GLY A 747 20.25 -6.87 3.53
C GLY A 747 20.83 -5.71 2.72
N ASN A 748 21.55 -6.03 1.65
CA ASN A 748 22.10 -5.02 0.74
C ASN A 748 20.99 -4.11 0.19
N ARG A 749 20.97 -2.86 0.66
CA ARG A 749 19.99 -1.81 0.31
C ARG A 749 18.53 -2.25 0.46
N ARG A 750 18.24 -3.07 1.48
CA ARG A 750 16.88 -3.51 1.81
C ARG A 750 16.76 -3.87 3.28
N VAL A 751 15.55 -3.75 3.81
CA VAL A 751 15.24 -4.18 5.18
C VAL A 751 14.07 -5.14 5.13
N VAL A 752 14.18 -6.27 5.81
CA VAL A 752 13.07 -7.20 5.99
C VAL A 752 12.81 -7.33 7.48
N LEU A 753 11.55 -7.19 7.85
CA LEU A 753 11.09 -7.24 9.23
C LEU A 753 9.82 -8.06 9.34
N SER A 754 9.54 -8.57 10.54
CA SER A 754 8.26 -9.17 10.86
C SER A 754 7.58 -8.43 12.00
N THR A 755 6.26 -8.40 11.98
CA THR A 755 5.45 -7.80 13.04
C THR A 755 4.76 -8.88 13.87
N ASN A 756 4.26 -8.50 15.05
CA ASN A 756 3.39 -9.33 15.88
C ASN A 756 2.05 -9.70 15.22
N ARG A 757 1.74 -9.18 14.03
CA ARG A 757 0.61 -9.59 13.18
C ARG A 757 0.98 -10.70 12.20
N ASN A 758 2.11 -11.39 12.42
CA ASN A 758 2.65 -12.47 11.59
C ASN A 758 2.94 -12.06 10.13
N SER A 759 3.05 -10.76 9.84
CA SER A 759 3.36 -10.25 8.50
C SER A 759 4.87 -10.07 8.34
N VAL A 760 5.44 -10.59 7.25
CA VAL A 760 6.81 -10.31 6.82
C VAL A 760 6.79 -9.20 5.79
N VAL A 761 7.47 -8.10 6.10
CA VAL A 761 7.45 -6.85 5.33
C VAL A 761 8.86 -6.55 4.82
N HIS A 762 8.93 -6.19 3.55
CA HIS A 762 10.12 -5.70 2.87
C HIS A 762 10.04 -4.17 2.71
N LEU A 763 11.13 -3.47 3.03
CA LEU A 763 11.32 -2.05 2.77
C LEU A 763 12.33 -1.83 1.64
N LYS A 764 11.87 -1.18 0.57
CA LYS A 764 12.69 -0.84 -0.59
C LYS A 764 13.61 0.32 -0.23
N CYS A 765 14.93 0.08 -0.13
CA CYS A 765 15.91 1.12 0.24
C CYS A 765 16.77 1.60 -0.95
N PHE A 766 16.34 1.34 -2.19
CA PHE A 766 17.09 1.74 -3.40
C PHE A 766 16.98 3.22 -3.74
N ASN A 767 15.81 3.84 -3.49
CA ASN A 767 15.51 5.24 -3.82
C ASN A 767 15.53 6.16 -2.57
N GLY A 768 15.91 5.61 -1.41
CA GLY A 768 15.84 6.28 -0.12
C GLY A 768 15.63 5.28 1.01
N TRP A 769 16.17 5.58 2.20
CA TRP A 769 16.06 4.71 3.37
C TRP A 769 14.62 4.61 3.86
N PHE A 770 14.19 3.41 4.23
CA PHE A 770 12.80 3.10 4.60
C PHE A 770 11.76 3.56 3.56
N GLY A 771 12.09 3.45 2.26
CA GLY A 771 11.17 3.69 1.14
C GLY A 771 9.95 2.75 1.14
N THR A 772 9.22 2.60 0.03
CA THR A 772 7.93 1.89 0.02
C THR A 772 7.99 0.51 0.70
N ASN A 773 6.98 0.21 1.52
CA ASN A 773 6.86 -1.06 2.23
C ASN A 773 5.98 -2.03 1.45
N GLN A 774 6.22 -3.32 1.63
CA GLN A 774 5.51 -4.36 0.91
C GLN A 774 5.47 -5.62 1.75
N THR A 775 4.27 -6.08 2.10
CA THR A 775 4.13 -7.41 2.71
C THR A 775 4.47 -8.47 1.66
N ILE A 776 5.48 -9.27 1.95
CA ILE A 776 5.97 -10.34 1.07
C ILE A 776 5.50 -11.73 1.52
N TYR A 777 5.07 -11.89 2.77
CA TYR A 777 4.55 -13.15 3.26
C TYR A 777 3.69 -12.93 4.51
N GLN A 778 2.60 -13.67 4.63
CA GLN A 778 1.76 -13.70 5.83
C GLN A 778 1.91 -15.08 6.46
N SER A 779 2.64 -15.14 7.58
CA SER A 779 2.90 -16.38 8.28
C SER A 779 1.68 -16.83 9.08
N PRO A 780 1.36 -18.14 9.12
CA PRO A 780 0.33 -18.69 10.01
C PRO A 780 0.66 -18.52 11.50
N SER A 781 1.95 -18.40 11.84
CA SER A 781 2.45 -18.26 13.21
C SER A 781 3.39 -17.06 13.33
N SER A 782 3.60 -16.56 14.54
CA SER A 782 4.54 -15.45 14.80
C SER A 782 5.93 -15.81 14.30
N VAL A 783 6.59 -14.84 13.68
CA VAL A 783 7.93 -15.00 13.10
C VAL A 783 8.96 -14.70 14.18
N SER A 784 9.82 -15.68 14.42
CA SER A 784 10.86 -15.66 15.46
C SER A 784 12.26 -15.47 14.90
N ALA A 785 12.49 -15.79 13.62
CA ALA A 785 13.79 -15.62 12.98
C ALA A 785 13.66 -15.20 11.52
N LEU A 786 14.62 -14.38 11.07
CA LEU A 786 14.75 -13.96 9.68
C LEU A 786 16.21 -14.11 9.24
N LEU A 787 16.40 -14.54 7.99
CA LEU A 787 17.66 -14.45 7.27
C LEU A 787 17.39 -13.94 5.85
N ILE A 788 18.21 -13.01 5.39
CA ILE A 788 18.07 -12.39 4.08
C ILE A 788 19.36 -12.53 3.27
N ASN A 789 19.23 -12.81 1.98
CA ASN A 789 20.30 -12.64 1.01
C ASN A 789 19.77 -11.90 -0.25
N GLU A 790 20.58 -11.79 -1.31
CA GLU A 790 20.14 -11.09 -2.54
C GLU A 790 18.95 -11.73 -3.24
N LEU A 791 18.76 -13.04 -3.10
CA LEU A 791 17.88 -13.86 -3.91
C LEU A 791 16.72 -14.47 -3.12
N THR A 792 16.87 -14.71 -1.83
CA THR A 792 15.92 -15.42 -0.99
C THR A 792 15.80 -14.81 0.41
N VAL A 793 14.62 -14.95 1.01
CA VAL A 793 14.38 -14.71 2.43
C VAL A 793 14.01 -16.03 3.08
N TYR A 794 14.63 -16.33 4.21
CA TYR A 794 14.24 -17.44 5.07
C TYR A 794 13.52 -16.90 6.29
N VAL A 795 12.37 -17.48 6.56
CA VAL A 795 11.49 -17.11 7.68
C VAL A 795 11.36 -18.31 8.60
N GLY A 796 11.70 -18.11 9.86
CA GLY A 796 11.52 -19.09 10.92
C GLY A 796 10.38 -18.66 11.82
N SER A 797 9.45 -19.57 12.09
CA SER A 797 8.24 -19.30 12.87
C SER A 797 8.30 -19.94 14.27
N GLU A 798 7.53 -19.39 15.20
CA GLU A 798 7.37 -19.87 16.59
C GLU A 798 6.84 -21.30 16.67
N ASP A 799 6.12 -21.74 15.64
CA ASP A 799 5.61 -23.10 15.59
C ASP A 799 6.68 -24.11 15.15
N GLY A 800 7.86 -23.68 14.70
CA GLY A 800 8.92 -24.57 14.19
C GLY A 800 8.91 -24.78 12.68
N THR A 801 8.18 -23.95 11.94
CA THR A 801 8.18 -23.94 10.48
C THR A 801 9.31 -23.07 9.92
N LEU A 802 10.03 -23.59 8.92
CA LEU A 802 10.98 -22.84 8.10
C LEU A 802 10.37 -22.63 6.71
N VAL A 803 10.36 -21.37 6.26
CA VAL A 803 9.82 -20.98 4.96
C VAL A 803 10.92 -20.30 4.14
N ARG A 804 11.08 -20.71 2.88
CA ARG A 804 11.85 -19.96 1.89
C ARG A 804 10.92 -19.16 1.00
N LEU A 805 11.21 -17.88 0.90
CA LEU A 805 10.57 -16.92 0.01
C LEU A 805 11.52 -16.53 -1.13
N MET A 806 10.91 -16.21 -2.27
CA MET A 806 11.43 -15.96 -3.64
C MET A 806 11.58 -17.18 -4.53
#